data_AF-A0A813J0K5-F1
#
_entry.id   AF-A0A813J0K5-F1
#
_cell.length_a   1.000
_cell.length_b   1.000
_cell.length_c   1.000
_cell.angle_alpha   90.00
_cell.angle_beta   90.00
_cell.angle_gamma   90.00
#
_symmetry.space_group_name_H-M   'P 1'
#
loop_
_entity.id
_entity.type
_entity.pdbx_description
1 polymer ?
#
loop_
_entity_poly.entity_id
_entity_poly.type
_entity_poly.pdbx_seq_one_letter_code
_entity_poly.pdbx_strand_id
1 'polypeptide(L)'
;MDNFEYEHKGFSYAAARLLSEAADEAPADYEQATLVSQVFSGVFFAGLAMWLAFANGTRLSFIQQAALEKRLTVCCMMTMYIAGFSAFSNFFQLTSVDNLVLPRQTQFTLDLSRPLEWVATCPLMQLVLVLLGGSRIPEYRRVLMPMLSVGTLVCGFSSTLVEGMWQYVIYAFAFLIYGVQFYINRHQIGEHSLGEETLIAGDSEFRKASILVMGTWFPFPLWFFLSPEGLGLITNVLLIQVGWAFLNIVAKFTFIFYIQRIKDNYCNRLKVKREIYGAQAQEKAINGMSMGGMTPGEQHNKAKGELGAVVVETMTYLGMAQHTDRLLRLLQKAEITSLPQLEHFNKEKCDEKNLPFDLVSALQKRYRVWKLEMTDNAEQELEKGEQFYAGADPMKDMEAVARRLQEGVPTPPVYEQDMFQDGASIPGMFPSRPIHREDMEPRLLRMEEMMTTLLEKVEILSSGGGSRVELEQTMVRRVEQAVGQALQSAKCAQEAETEGSMRQRMEELVGSATQRLNSAAENIGRDLESKVRDYQEKMSKNNSVSAEAEGGLARRMEVALVQAADKTSQGIETMGQNLVQKTENAASNQSRKMEELERALSRKLEELNAKNSDRSERMAEVMRGSMQADLGTLMGRTDLVGEAVREAGHANKEHGADLRRVNMMILEQVNAQQERGQNQASQLMELRQAVDIGFERVTNTVQDGQRAGGDEAAAMKRQQSPGHSESYFAGGRPGFEKGPAGFGGGGGTSRQTTRQNQHGMQALGGGLGS
;
A
#
# COMPACT_ATOMS: atom_id res chain seq x y z
N MET A 1 53.52 -53.34 29.78
CA MET A 1 52.80 -52.13 29.32
C MET A 1 51.35 -52.44 28.94
N ASP A 2 50.97 -53.70 28.72
CA ASP A 2 49.61 -54.07 28.28
C ASP A 2 48.51 -53.99 29.36
N ASN A 3 48.86 -53.92 30.64
CA ASN A 3 47.86 -53.76 31.72
C ASN A 3 47.44 -52.30 31.96
N PHE A 4 48.21 -51.30 31.49
CA PHE A 4 47.87 -49.88 31.67
C PHE A 4 46.88 -49.39 30.60
N GLU A 5 46.82 -50.06 29.44
CA GLU A 5 45.91 -49.69 28.35
C GLU A 5 44.46 -50.20 28.58
N TYR A 6 44.29 -51.24 29.41
CA TYR A 6 42.98 -51.77 29.76
C TYR A 6 42.24 -50.91 30.79
N GLU A 7 42.94 -50.32 31.77
CA GLU A 7 42.32 -49.42 32.75
C GLU A 7 41.86 -48.10 32.11
N HIS A 8 42.59 -47.58 31.12
CA HIS A 8 42.22 -46.33 30.45
C HIS A 8 40.98 -46.46 29.56
N LYS A 9 40.76 -47.64 28.95
CA LYS A 9 39.54 -47.93 28.17
C LYS A 9 38.33 -48.16 29.08
N GLY A 10 38.51 -48.78 30.25
CA GLY A 10 37.46 -48.93 31.26
C GLY A 10 36.99 -47.60 31.83
N PHE A 11 37.92 -46.67 32.09
CA PHE A 11 37.59 -45.34 32.63
C PHE A 11 36.85 -44.47 31.59
N SER A 12 37.22 -44.56 30.31
CA SER A 12 36.53 -43.87 29.22
C SER A 12 35.10 -44.38 29.02
N TYR A 13 34.88 -45.69 29.10
CA TYR A 13 33.54 -46.28 29.02
C TYR A 13 32.67 -45.95 30.24
N ALA A 14 33.25 -45.94 31.44
CA ALA A 14 32.53 -45.55 32.66
C ALA A 14 32.17 -44.05 32.65
N ALA A 15 33.07 -43.19 32.17
CA ALA A 15 32.80 -41.75 32.00
C ALA A 15 31.76 -41.47 30.90
N ALA A 16 31.82 -42.19 29.77
CA ALA A 16 30.82 -42.08 28.71
C ALA A 16 29.43 -42.58 29.16
N ARG A 17 29.40 -43.64 29.99
CA ARG A 17 28.15 -44.16 30.56
C ARG A 17 27.57 -43.22 31.62
N LEU A 18 28.41 -42.63 32.48
CA LEU A 18 27.97 -41.61 33.44
C LEU A 18 27.53 -40.30 32.76
N LEU A 19 28.15 -39.92 31.63
CA LEU A 19 27.69 -38.78 30.83
C LEU A 19 26.39 -39.10 30.07
N SER A 20 26.18 -40.34 29.64
CA SER A 20 24.92 -40.80 29.07
C SER A 20 23.80 -40.86 30.10
N GLU A 21 24.07 -41.40 31.29
CA GLU A 21 23.11 -41.48 32.40
C GLU A 21 22.82 -40.09 32.98
N ALA A 22 23.80 -39.18 33.04
CA ALA A 22 23.58 -37.78 33.44
C ALA A 22 22.90 -36.94 32.34
N ALA A 23 23.00 -37.31 31.07
CA ALA A 23 22.26 -36.68 29.98
C ALA A 23 20.78 -37.13 29.96
N ASP A 24 20.51 -38.39 30.35
CA ASP A 24 19.14 -38.91 30.55
C ASP A 24 18.47 -38.40 31.84
N GLU A 25 19.25 -37.86 32.80
CA GLU A 25 18.75 -37.21 34.02
C GLU A 25 18.72 -35.68 33.95
N ALA A 26 18.89 -35.08 32.76
CA ALA A 26 18.38 -33.72 32.59
C ALA A 26 16.88 -33.78 32.87
N PRO A 27 16.35 -33.15 33.93
CA PRO A 27 14.95 -33.33 34.30
C PRO A 27 14.13 -32.97 33.07
N ALA A 28 13.28 -33.89 32.59
CA ALA A 28 12.44 -33.68 31.41
C ALA A 28 11.69 -32.32 31.45
N ASP A 29 11.46 -31.84 32.67
CA ASP A 29 10.94 -30.52 32.99
C ASP A 29 11.76 -29.34 32.42
N TYR A 30 13.09 -29.45 32.31
CA TYR A 30 13.96 -28.35 31.84
C TYR A 30 13.91 -28.17 30.32
N GLU A 31 13.91 -29.27 29.56
CA GLU A 31 13.76 -29.22 28.10
C GLU A 31 12.37 -28.71 27.73
N GLN A 32 11.34 -29.20 28.42
CA GLN A 32 9.97 -28.74 28.24
C GLN A 32 9.81 -27.27 28.67
N ALA A 33 10.40 -26.83 29.78
CA ALA A 33 10.39 -25.43 30.20
C ALA A 33 11.09 -24.51 29.20
N THR A 34 12.21 -24.95 28.63
CA THR A 34 12.96 -24.20 27.60
C THR A 34 12.13 -24.05 26.33
N LEU A 35 11.52 -25.15 25.86
CA LEU A 35 10.63 -25.16 24.71
C LEU A 35 9.43 -24.24 24.91
N VAL A 36 8.74 -24.36 26.06
CA VAL A 36 7.59 -23.51 26.40
C VAL A 36 7.99 -22.03 26.48
N SER A 37 9.15 -21.71 27.05
CA SER A 37 9.68 -20.34 27.12
C SER A 37 10.00 -19.76 25.74
N GLN A 38 10.62 -20.54 24.86
CA GLN A 38 10.90 -20.13 23.47
C GLN A 38 9.62 -19.91 22.66
N VAL A 39 8.63 -20.79 22.85
CA VAL A 39 7.31 -20.64 22.22
C VAL A 39 6.61 -19.39 22.73
N PHE A 40 6.56 -19.20 24.06
CA PHE A 40 5.91 -18.05 24.67
C PHE A 40 6.55 -16.73 24.21
N SER A 41 7.88 -16.65 24.23
CA SER A 41 8.61 -15.48 23.73
C SER A 41 8.39 -15.26 22.23
N GLY A 42 8.41 -16.34 21.41
CA GLY A 42 8.11 -16.27 19.98
C GLY A 42 6.71 -15.73 19.70
N VAL A 43 5.68 -16.24 20.38
CA VAL A 43 4.30 -15.75 20.28
C VAL A 43 4.19 -14.29 20.74
N PHE A 44 4.81 -13.94 21.87
CA PHE A 44 4.77 -12.58 22.40
C PHE A 44 5.41 -11.57 21.45
N PHE A 45 6.63 -11.86 20.96
CA PHE A 45 7.32 -10.96 20.04
C PHE A 45 6.68 -10.92 18.65
N ALA A 46 6.12 -12.03 18.16
CA ALA A 46 5.33 -12.04 16.92
C ALA A 46 4.05 -11.19 17.07
N GLY A 47 3.34 -11.34 18.19
CA GLY A 47 2.17 -10.53 18.53
C GLY A 47 2.51 -9.05 18.67
N LEU A 48 3.64 -8.72 19.32
CA LEU A 48 4.13 -7.34 19.43
C LEU A 48 4.52 -6.77 18.07
N ALA A 49 5.24 -7.52 17.23
CA ALA A 49 5.61 -7.09 15.88
C ALA A 49 4.36 -6.84 15.02
N MET A 50 3.35 -7.71 15.14
CA MET A 50 2.06 -7.52 14.50
C MET A 50 1.33 -6.28 15.01
N TRP A 51 1.26 -6.12 16.33
CA TRP A 51 0.63 -4.96 16.95
C TRP A 51 1.32 -3.67 16.52
N LEU A 52 2.66 -3.63 16.50
CA LEU A 52 3.43 -2.49 16.02
C LEU A 52 3.18 -2.23 14.52
N ALA A 53 3.07 -3.27 13.70
CA ALA A 53 2.73 -3.12 12.29
C ALA A 53 1.33 -2.51 12.09
N PHE A 54 0.35 -2.89 12.91
CA PHE A 54 -1.00 -2.33 12.86
C PHE A 54 -1.08 -0.94 13.49
N ALA A 55 -0.43 -0.71 14.62
CA ALA A 55 -0.44 0.55 15.36
C ALA A 55 0.27 1.67 14.61
N ASN A 56 1.36 1.33 13.91
CA ASN A 56 2.06 2.26 13.01
C ASN A 56 1.45 2.27 11.59
N GLY A 57 0.49 1.39 11.32
CA GLY A 57 -0.21 1.33 10.05
C GLY A 57 -1.09 2.57 9.83
N THR A 58 -1.18 3.01 8.58
CA THR A 58 -2.20 4.01 8.21
C THR A 58 -3.60 3.44 8.46
N ARG A 59 -4.56 4.31 8.80
CA ARG A 59 -5.94 3.88 9.03
C ARG A 59 -6.45 3.12 7.80
N LEU A 60 -6.99 1.92 8.01
CA LEU A 60 -7.48 1.07 6.92
C LEU A 60 -8.61 1.72 6.10
N SER A 61 -9.36 2.67 6.68
CA SER A 61 -10.31 3.54 5.96
C SER A 61 -9.65 4.38 4.90
N PHE A 62 -8.56 5.06 5.26
CA PHE A 62 -7.78 5.84 4.33
C PHE A 62 -7.13 4.96 3.26
N ILE A 63 -6.60 3.79 3.64
CA ILE A 63 -6.02 2.86 2.67
C ILE A 63 -7.09 2.40 1.67
N GLN A 64 -8.28 2.01 2.11
CA GLN A 64 -9.35 1.57 1.21
C GLN A 64 -9.77 2.65 0.20
N GLN A 65 -9.69 3.92 0.60
CA GLN A 65 -9.96 5.08 -0.25
C GLN A 65 -8.70 5.59 -0.97
N ALA A 66 -7.54 4.95 -0.83
CA ALA A 66 -6.32 5.36 -1.52
C ALA A 66 -6.26 4.79 -2.94
N ALA A 67 -5.36 5.34 -3.75
CA ALA A 67 -5.05 4.79 -5.07
C ALA A 67 -4.69 3.31 -5.02
N LEU A 68 -5.07 2.57 -6.06
CA LEU A 68 -4.86 1.12 -6.20
C LEU A 68 -3.41 0.69 -5.91
N GLU A 69 -2.41 1.49 -6.29
CA GLU A 69 -0.98 1.24 -5.99
C GLU A 69 -0.71 1.09 -4.49
N LYS A 70 -1.22 2.04 -3.69
CA LYS A 70 -1.05 2.05 -2.23
C LYS A 70 -1.81 0.87 -1.62
N ARG A 71 -3.01 0.58 -2.12
CA ARG A 71 -3.83 -0.56 -1.69
C ARG A 71 -3.13 -1.89 -1.93
N LEU A 72 -2.60 -2.09 -3.14
CA LEU A 72 -1.85 -3.30 -3.51
C LEU A 72 -0.59 -3.46 -2.67
N THR A 73 0.12 -2.37 -2.36
CA THR A 73 1.29 -2.42 -1.48
C THR A 73 0.93 -2.93 -0.08
N VAL A 74 -0.16 -2.42 0.51
CA VAL A 74 -0.66 -2.91 1.80
C VAL A 74 -1.16 -4.35 1.69
N CYS A 75 -1.85 -4.72 0.61
CA CYS A 75 -2.29 -6.10 0.38
C CYS A 75 -1.10 -7.06 0.33
N CYS A 76 -0.03 -6.71 -0.38
CA CYS A 76 1.21 -7.51 -0.42
C CYS A 76 1.86 -7.63 0.97
N MET A 77 1.86 -6.55 1.77
CA MET A 77 2.35 -6.60 3.15
C MET A 77 1.49 -7.55 4.01
N MET A 78 0.17 -7.53 3.87
CA MET A 78 -0.72 -8.47 4.55
C MET A 78 -0.49 -9.92 4.11
N THR A 79 -0.24 -10.17 2.80
CA THR A 79 0.12 -11.51 2.32
C THR A 79 1.44 -12.01 2.90
N MET A 80 2.38 -11.11 3.19
CA MET A 80 3.62 -11.46 3.90
C MET A 80 3.33 -11.89 5.34
N TYR A 81 2.41 -11.23 6.04
CA TYR A 81 1.97 -11.67 7.38
C TYR A 81 1.25 -13.01 7.34
N ILE A 82 0.41 -13.25 6.33
CA ILE A 82 -0.23 -14.56 6.14
C ILE A 82 0.83 -15.66 5.99
N ALA A 83 1.85 -15.44 5.13
CA ALA A 83 2.94 -16.38 4.96
C ALA A 83 3.77 -16.59 6.25
N GLY A 84 4.09 -15.50 6.96
CA GLY A 84 4.84 -15.53 8.20
C GLY A 84 4.12 -16.30 9.30
N PHE A 85 2.81 -16.07 9.48
CA PHE A 85 2.00 -16.83 10.43
C PHE A 85 1.90 -18.30 10.07
N SER A 86 1.66 -18.62 8.79
CA SER A 86 1.60 -20.00 8.36
C SER A 86 2.93 -20.72 8.57
N ALA A 87 4.06 -20.08 8.27
CA ALA A 87 5.37 -20.66 8.56
C ALA A 87 5.53 -20.91 10.08
N PHE A 88 5.23 -19.91 10.90
CA PHE A 88 5.31 -20.00 12.36
C PHE A 88 4.43 -21.13 12.92
N SER A 89 3.16 -21.21 12.53
CA SER A 89 2.23 -22.24 12.99
C SER A 89 2.61 -23.64 12.51
N ASN A 90 3.15 -23.79 11.30
CA ASN A 90 3.67 -25.08 10.83
C ASN A 90 4.91 -25.51 11.61
N PHE A 91 5.81 -24.59 11.98
CA PHE A 91 6.92 -24.91 12.90
C PHE A 91 6.39 -25.34 14.27
N PHE A 92 5.32 -24.69 14.75
CA PHE A 92 4.71 -25.04 16.02
C PHE A 92 4.07 -26.44 16.01
N GLN A 93 3.47 -26.85 14.87
CA GLN A 93 2.93 -28.21 14.66
C GLN A 93 4.00 -29.31 14.63
N LEU A 94 5.27 -28.96 14.42
CA LEU A 94 6.37 -29.93 14.57
C LEU A 94 6.66 -30.24 16.05
N THR A 95 6.20 -29.38 16.95
CA THR A 95 6.32 -29.61 18.39
C THR A 95 5.13 -30.43 18.88
N SER A 96 5.30 -31.17 19.98
CA SER A 96 4.19 -31.88 20.62
C SER A 96 3.35 -31.01 21.55
N VAL A 97 3.64 -29.70 21.64
CA VAL A 97 3.08 -28.79 22.65
C VAL A 97 1.63 -28.43 22.36
N ASP A 98 1.22 -28.44 21.09
CA ASP A 98 -0.14 -28.09 20.67
C ASP A 98 -1.05 -29.31 20.46
N ASN A 99 -0.55 -30.51 20.78
CA ASN A 99 -1.30 -31.76 20.67
C ASN A 99 -2.38 -31.84 21.74
N LEU A 100 -3.64 -31.63 21.34
CA LEU A 100 -4.80 -31.87 22.16
C LEU A 100 -5.33 -33.29 21.94
N VAL A 101 -5.17 -34.14 22.96
CA VAL A 101 -5.74 -35.50 22.93
C VAL A 101 -7.23 -35.42 23.26
N LEU A 102 -8.08 -35.66 22.26
CA LEU A 102 -9.52 -35.68 22.45
C LEU A 102 -9.95 -37.08 22.94
N PRO A 103 -10.82 -37.20 23.98
CA PRO A 103 -11.20 -38.48 24.61
C PRO A 103 -12.09 -39.41 23.75
N ARG A 104 -12.16 -39.20 22.42
CA ARG A 104 -12.98 -39.98 21.49
C ARG A 104 -12.50 -41.42 21.32
N GLN A 105 -13.38 -42.27 20.79
CA GLN A 105 -13.19 -43.73 20.56
C GLN A 105 -11.95 -44.11 19.73
N THR A 106 -11.34 -43.16 19.04
CA THR A 106 -10.04 -43.29 18.39
C THR A 106 -9.17 -42.22 19.01
N GLN A 107 -8.05 -42.59 19.66
CA GLN A 107 -7.06 -41.66 20.24
C GLN A 107 -6.52 -40.72 19.14
N PHE A 108 -7.29 -39.68 18.81
CA PHE A 108 -6.99 -38.72 17.78
C PHE A 108 -6.40 -37.50 18.45
N THR A 109 -5.19 -37.16 18.03
CA THR A 109 -4.49 -35.98 18.47
C THR A 109 -4.83 -34.84 17.51
N LEU A 110 -5.44 -33.78 18.03
CA LEU A 110 -5.74 -32.56 17.30
C LEU A 110 -4.59 -31.57 17.48
N ASP A 111 -4.02 -31.07 16.39
CA ASP A 111 -2.98 -30.03 16.44
C ASP A 111 -3.66 -28.65 16.58
N LEU A 112 -3.64 -28.08 17.78
CA LEU A 112 -4.32 -26.82 18.10
C LEU A 112 -3.76 -25.62 17.31
N SER A 113 -2.51 -25.70 16.86
CA SER A 113 -1.89 -24.66 16.03
C SER A 113 -2.65 -24.43 14.72
N ARG A 114 -3.29 -25.46 14.13
CA ARG A 114 -4.02 -25.35 12.86
C ARG A 114 -5.22 -24.39 12.95
N PRO A 115 -6.20 -24.60 13.85
CA PRO A 115 -7.28 -23.64 14.07
C PRO A 115 -6.80 -22.22 14.39
N LEU A 116 -5.74 -22.08 15.20
CA LEU A 116 -5.17 -20.78 15.55
C LEU A 116 -4.58 -20.06 14.34
N GLU A 117 -3.83 -20.78 13.51
CA GLU A 117 -3.31 -20.28 12.22
C GLU A 117 -4.45 -19.78 11.34
N TRP A 118 -5.52 -20.57 11.20
CA TRP A 118 -6.66 -20.22 10.36
C TRP A 118 -7.38 -18.98 10.89
N VAL A 119 -7.62 -18.89 12.20
CA VAL A 119 -8.25 -17.72 12.83
C VAL A 119 -7.43 -16.46 12.63
N ALA A 120 -6.10 -16.56 12.55
CA ALA A 120 -5.25 -15.40 12.24
C ALA A 120 -5.22 -15.08 10.72
N THR A 121 -5.08 -16.09 9.87
CA THR A 121 -4.76 -15.89 8.44
C THR A 121 -5.99 -15.70 7.55
N CYS A 122 -7.08 -16.43 7.79
CA CYS A 122 -8.28 -16.34 6.97
C CYS A 122 -8.96 -14.96 7.02
N PRO A 123 -9.10 -14.29 8.19
CA PRO A 123 -9.63 -12.93 8.24
C PRO A 123 -8.75 -11.92 7.50
N LEU A 124 -7.42 -12.11 7.51
CA LEU A 124 -6.49 -11.27 6.75
C LEU A 124 -6.68 -11.44 5.23
N MET A 125 -6.88 -12.66 4.75
CA MET A 125 -7.17 -12.89 3.32
C MET A 125 -8.49 -12.21 2.90
N GLN A 126 -9.52 -12.27 3.75
CA GLN A 126 -10.79 -11.56 3.50
C GLN A 126 -10.60 -10.04 3.54
N LEU A 127 -9.79 -9.53 4.46
CA LEU A 127 -9.45 -8.11 4.53
C LEU A 127 -8.70 -7.64 3.26
N VAL A 128 -7.77 -8.45 2.74
CA VAL A 128 -7.07 -8.17 1.47
C VAL A 128 -8.07 -8.03 0.32
N LEU A 129 -9.08 -8.91 0.22
CA LEU A 129 -10.13 -8.75 -0.80
C LEU A 129 -10.88 -7.43 -0.62
N VAL A 130 -11.34 -7.10 0.61
CA VAL A 130 -12.06 -5.83 0.85
C VAL A 130 -11.21 -4.61 0.45
N LEU A 131 -9.92 -4.59 0.81
CA LEU A 131 -9.02 -3.49 0.46
C LEU A 131 -8.75 -3.42 -1.04
N LEU A 132 -8.59 -4.56 -1.71
CA LEU A 132 -8.39 -4.64 -3.16
C LEU A 132 -9.60 -4.04 -3.91
N GLY A 133 -10.82 -4.25 -3.42
CA GLY A 133 -12.01 -3.67 -4.06
C GLY A 133 -12.23 -2.17 -3.79
N GLY A 134 -11.53 -1.59 -2.82
CA GLY A 134 -11.43 -0.14 -2.65
C GLY A 134 -12.73 0.55 -2.25
N SER A 135 -12.91 1.79 -2.69
CA SER A 135 -14.06 2.64 -2.35
C SER A 135 -15.40 2.16 -2.91
N ARG A 136 -15.38 1.26 -3.91
CA ARG A 136 -16.62 0.64 -4.44
C ARG A 136 -17.23 -0.37 -3.47
N ILE A 137 -16.42 -0.95 -2.60
CA ILE A 137 -16.91 -1.86 -1.56
C ILE A 137 -17.30 -1.05 -0.32
N PRO A 138 -18.49 -1.24 0.25
CA PRO A 138 -18.92 -0.51 1.46
C PRO A 138 -17.96 -0.70 2.63
N GLU A 139 -17.70 0.38 3.38
CA GLU A 139 -16.70 0.38 4.45
C GLU A 139 -16.98 -0.64 5.58
N TYR A 140 -18.23 -0.94 5.88
CA TYR A 140 -18.58 -1.91 6.92
C TYR A 140 -18.10 -3.33 6.58
N ARG A 141 -17.87 -3.66 5.30
CA ARG A 141 -17.34 -4.96 4.85
C ARG A 141 -15.95 -5.23 5.41
N ARG A 142 -15.18 -4.18 5.70
CA ARG A 142 -13.83 -4.27 6.29
C ARG A 142 -13.83 -4.97 7.64
N VAL A 143 -14.91 -4.83 8.41
CA VAL A 143 -15.06 -5.51 9.70
C VAL A 143 -15.88 -6.79 9.52
N LEU A 144 -16.99 -6.71 8.78
CA LEU A 144 -17.91 -7.81 8.63
C LEU A 144 -17.26 -9.07 8.02
N MET A 145 -16.49 -8.93 6.93
CA MET A 145 -15.91 -10.09 6.23
C MET A 145 -14.86 -10.83 7.06
N PRO A 146 -13.88 -10.14 7.69
CA PRO A 146 -13.00 -10.77 8.67
C PRO A 146 -13.76 -11.43 9.83
N MET A 147 -14.79 -10.77 10.39
CA MET A 147 -15.55 -11.32 11.52
C MET A 147 -16.36 -12.56 11.15
N LEU A 148 -16.94 -12.64 9.95
CA LEU A 148 -17.59 -13.86 9.44
C LEU A 148 -16.59 -15.02 9.30
N SER A 149 -15.36 -14.72 8.87
CA SER A 149 -14.30 -15.72 8.80
C SER A 149 -13.91 -16.22 10.19
N VAL A 150 -13.73 -15.33 11.17
CA VAL A 150 -13.48 -15.72 12.57
C VAL A 150 -14.64 -16.56 13.11
N GLY A 151 -15.88 -16.11 12.91
CA GLY A 151 -17.07 -16.83 13.37
C GLY A 151 -17.18 -18.24 12.81
N THR A 152 -16.94 -18.39 11.50
CA THR A 152 -16.92 -19.70 10.82
C THR A 152 -15.86 -20.62 11.45
N LEU A 153 -14.65 -20.12 11.65
CA LEU A 153 -13.54 -20.92 12.17
C LEU A 153 -13.66 -21.26 13.65
N VAL A 154 -14.14 -20.33 14.48
CA VAL A 154 -14.42 -20.58 15.90
C VAL A 154 -15.54 -21.60 16.05
N CYS A 155 -16.59 -21.53 15.23
CA CYS A 155 -17.64 -22.56 15.23
C CYS A 155 -17.11 -23.90 14.73
N GLY A 156 -16.33 -23.91 13.64
CA GLY A 156 -15.68 -25.13 13.13
C GLY A 156 -14.78 -25.79 14.18
N PHE A 157 -13.93 -25.00 14.85
CA PHE A 157 -13.11 -25.48 15.97
C PHE A 157 -13.96 -25.95 17.15
N SER A 158 -15.00 -25.22 17.53
CA SER A 158 -15.91 -25.67 18.60
C SER A 158 -16.57 -27.00 18.26
N SER A 159 -16.85 -27.25 16.97
CA SER A 159 -17.41 -28.53 16.53
C SER A 159 -16.44 -29.70 16.73
N THR A 160 -15.11 -29.51 16.65
CA THR A 160 -14.14 -30.57 16.94
C THR A 160 -14.07 -30.93 18.41
N LEU A 161 -14.30 -29.95 19.29
CA LEU A 161 -14.22 -30.13 20.73
C LEU A 161 -15.48 -30.76 21.34
N VAL A 162 -16.62 -30.68 20.66
CA VAL A 162 -17.90 -31.20 21.15
C VAL A 162 -18.15 -32.61 20.60
N GLU A 163 -18.78 -33.47 21.40
CA GLU A 163 -19.10 -34.85 21.02
C GLU A 163 -20.60 -35.07 20.72
N GLY A 164 -20.89 -36.15 20.00
CA GLY A 164 -22.27 -36.57 19.71
C GLY A 164 -22.98 -35.71 18.67
N MET A 165 -24.30 -35.55 18.81
CA MET A 165 -25.11 -34.82 17.82
C MET A 165 -24.77 -33.32 17.76
N TRP A 166 -24.30 -32.73 18.86
CA TRP A 166 -24.02 -31.29 18.94
C TRP A 166 -22.86 -30.86 18.04
N GLN A 167 -21.87 -31.73 17.81
CA GLN A 167 -20.81 -31.52 16.81
C GLN A 167 -21.39 -31.13 15.44
N TYR A 168 -22.35 -31.93 14.96
CA TYR A 168 -22.95 -31.73 13.64
C TYR A 168 -23.84 -30.49 13.58
N VAL A 169 -24.51 -30.15 14.69
CA VAL A 169 -25.29 -28.90 14.80
C VAL A 169 -24.38 -27.67 14.70
N ILE A 170 -23.26 -27.68 15.43
CA ILE A 170 -22.29 -26.58 15.39
C ILE A 170 -21.60 -26.51 14.02
N TYR A 171 -21.24 -27.66 13.44
CA TYR A 171 -20.69 -27.71 12.07
C TYR A 171 -21.68 -27.16 11.04
N ALA A 172 -22.96 -27.54 11.10
CA ALA A 172 -23.99 -27.00 10.21
C ALA A 172 -24.14 -25.49 10.37
N PHE A 173 -24.07 -24.98 11.61
CA PHE A 173 -24.07 -23.54 11.87
C PHE A 173 -22.84 -22.84 11.29
N ALA A 174 -21.64 -23.42 11.46
CA ALA A 174 -20.42 -22.90 10.83
C ALA A 174 -20.53 -22.87 9.30
N PHE A 175 -21.10 -23.92 8.69
CA PHE A 175 -21.34 -24.01 7.25
C PHE A 175 -22.35 -22.96 6.76
N LEU A 176 -23.36 -22.61 7.56
CA LEU A 176 -24.28 -21.52 7.25
C LEU A 176 -23.59 -20.16 7.25
N ILE A 177 -22.76 -19.86 8.26
CA ILE A 177 -21.97 -18.61 8.30
C ILE A 177 -21.03 -18.55 7.08
N TYR A 178 -20.39 -19.66 6.75
CA TYR A 178 -19.55 -19.80 5.57
C TYR A 178 -20.32 -19.54 4.26
N GLY A 179 -21.55 -20.07 4.14
CA GLY A 179 -22.44 -19.79 3.02
C GLY A 179 -22.80 -18.31 2.89
N VAL A 180 -23.07 -17.63 4.02
CA VAL A 180 -23.29 -16.18 4.06
C VAL A 180 -22.04 -15.43 3.61
N GLN A 181 -20.85 -15.84 4.04
CA GLN A 181 -19.59 -15.25 3.61
C GLN A 181 -19.37 -15.40 2.09
N PHE A 182 -19.69 -16.56 1.51
CA PHE A 182 -19.61 -16.78 0.06
C PHE A 182 -20.62 -15.93 -0.72
N TYR A 183 -21.84 -15.83 -0.19
CA TYR A 183 -22.87 -14.96 -0.76
C TYR A 183 -22.43 -13.49 -0.76
N ILE A 184 -21.77 -13.02 0.30
CA ILE A 184 -21.24 -11.66 0.36
C ILE A 184 -20.05 -11.49 -0.59
N ASN A 185 -19.12 -12.44 -0.68
CA ASN A 185 -18.03 -12.40 -1.66
C ASN A 185 -18.55 -12.29 -3.10
N ARG A 186 -19.64 -12.99 -3.42
CA ARG A 186 -20.36 -12.82 -4.69
C ARG A 186 -20.88 -11.39 -4.86
N HIS A 187 -21.50 -10.82 -3.83
CA HIS A 187 -21.99 -9.44 -3.89
C HIS A 187 -20.88 -8.43 -4.06
N GLN A 188 -19.73 -8.62 -3.41
CA GLN A 188 -18.57 -7.74 -3.57
C GLN A 188 -18.06 -7.71 -5.01
N ILE A 189 -18.16 -8.81 -5.77
CA ILE A 189 -17.84 -8.81 -7.21
C ILE A 189 -18.80 -7.89 -7.97
N GLY A 190 -20.10 -7.97 -7.68
CA GLY A 190 -21.11 -7.09 -8.27
C GLY A 190 -20.91 -5.62 -7.87
N GLU A 191 -20.69 -5.34 -6.58
CA GLU A 191 -20.42 -3.99 -6.05
C GLU A 191 -19.16 -3.39 -6.69
N HIS A 192 -18.05 -4.14 -6.75
CA HIS A 192 -16.80 -3.70 -7.36
C HIS A 192 -16.93 -3.41 -8.86
N SER A 193 -17.75 -4.18 -9.58
CA SER A 193 -17.95 -4.04 -11.03
C SER A 193 -19.16 -3.18 -11.41
N LEU A 194 -19.85 -2.55 -10.44
CA LEU A 194 -21.10 -1.82 -10.68
C LEU A 194 -22.17 -2.67 -11.39
N GLY A 195 -22.18 -3.97 -11.13
CA GLY A 195 -23.10 -4.95 -11.72
C GLY A 195 -22.68 -5.51 -13.09
N GLU A 196 -21.53 -5.09 -13.63
CA GLU A 196 -21.04 -5.62 -14.92
C GLU A 196 -20.54 -7.07 -14.83
N GLU A 197 -20.11 -7.51 -13.64
CA GLU A 197 -19.56 -8.84 -13.43
C GLU A 197 -20.40 -9.69 -12.46
N THR A 198 -20.36 -10.99 -12.68
CA THR A 198 -21.00 -12.03 -11.86
C THR A 198 -20.00 -13.11 -11.49
N LEU A 199 -20.42 -14.13 -10.74
CA LEU A 199 -19.56 -15.29 -10.47
C LEU A 199 -19.10 -16.01 -11.74
N ILE A 200 -19.92 -16.05 -12.79
CA ILE A 200 -19.67 -16.86 -13.99
C ILE A 200 -19.14 -16.00 -15.14
N ALA A 201 -19.56 -14.74 -15.23
CA ALA A 201 -19.16 -13.80 -16.29
C ALA A 201 -18.37 -12.62 -15.72
N GLY A 202 -17.32 -12.20 -16.42
CA GLY A 202 -16.40 -11.14 -16.01
C GLY A 202 -14.94 -11.57 -16.16
N ASP A 203 -14.02 -10.63 -16.11
CA ASP A 203 -12.58 -10.89 -16.30
C ASP A 203 -11.67 -10.01 -15.44
N SER A 204 -12.22 -9.21 -14.53
CA SER A 204 -11.44 -8.40 -13.61
C SER A 204 -10.55 -9.25 -12.70
N GLU A 205 -9.39 -8.70 -12.35
CA GLU A 205 -8.49 -9.32 -11.37
C GLU A 205 -9.16 -9.49 -10.00
N PHE A 206 -10.05 -8.57 -9.59
CA PHE A 206 -10.79 -8.66 -8.33
C PHE A 206 -11.74 -9.88 -8.30
N ARG A 207 -12.49 -10.10 -9.40
CA ARG A 207 -13.39 -11.25 -9.53
C ARG A 207 -12.61 -12.56 -9.42
N LYS A 208 -11.51 -12.67 -10.16
CA LYS A 208 -10.65 -13.85 -10.15
C LYS A 208 -10.05 -14.12 -8.77
N ALA A 209 -9.59 -13.09 -8.06
CA ALA A 209 -9.10 -13.23 -6.68
C ALA A 209 -10.20 -13.77 -5.74
N SER A 210 -11.41 -13.24 -5.86
CA SER A 210 -12.56 -13.67 -5.05
C SER A 210 -12.95 -15.12 -5.36
N ILE A 211 -13.00 -15.51 -6.65
CA ILE A 211 -13.27 -16.89 -7.08
C ILE A 211 -12.17 -17.84 -6.64
N LEU A 212 -10.90 -17.41 -6.68
CA LEU A 212 -9.77 -18.19 -6.21
C LEU A 212 -9.93 -18.53 -4.71
N VAL A 213 -10.26 -17.54 -3.88
CA VAL A 213 -10.52 -17.76 -2.45
C VAL A 213 -11.72 -18.69 -2.24
N MET A 214 -12.85 -18.46 -2.92
CA MET A 214 -14.02 -19.34 -2.80
C MET A 214 -13.73 -20.78 -3.23
N GLY A 215 -13.04 -20.95 -4.36
CA GLY A 215 -12.71 -22.26 -4.91
C GLY A 215 -11.69 -23.02 -4.05
N THR A 216 -10.69 -22.34 -3.51
CA THR A 216 -9.66 -22.97 -2.65
C THR A 216 -10.13 -23.22 -1.23
N TRP A 217 -11.13 -22.47 -0.73
CA TRP A 217 -11.68 -22.68 0.61
C TRP A 217 -12.77 -23.75 0.65
N PHE A 218 -13.50 -23.98 -0.45
CA PHE A 218 -14.61 -24.94 -0.50
C PHE A 218 -14.23 -26.38 -0.09
N PRO A 219 -13.02 -26.89 -0.42
CA PRO A 219 -12.59 -28.21 0.03
C PRO A 219 -12.43 -28.36 1.55
N PHE A 220 -12.15 -27.30 2.32
CA PHE A 220 -11.91 -27.39 3.76
C PHE A 220 -13.10 -27.96 4.54
N PRO A 221 -14.34 -27.42 4.44
CA PRO A 221 -15.49 -27.99 5.14
C PRO A 221 -15.82 -29.41 4.67
N LEU A 222 -15.56 -29.76 3.41
CA LEU A 222 -15.73 -31.12 2.92
C LEU A 222 -14.69 -32.06 3.52
N TRP A 223 -13.43 -31.66 3.55
CA TRP A 223 -12.35 -32.44 4.15
C TRP A 223 -12.57 -32.66 5.64
N PHE A 224 -13.00 -31.60 6.36
CA PHE A 224 -13.44 -31.69 7.74
C PHE A 224 -14.51 -32.77 7.93
N PHE A 225 -15.58 -32.71 7.13
CA PHE A 225 -16.71 -33.63 7.22
C PHE A 225 -16.32 -35.09 6.94
N LEU A 226 -15.38 -35.33 6.03
CA LEU A 226 -14.89 -36.66 5.69
C LEU A 226 -13.86 -37.21 6.70
N SER A 227 -13.16 -36.33 7.41
CA SER A 227 -12.14 -36.70 8.40
C SER A 227 -12.73 -37.32 9.68
N PRO A 228 -11.92 -37.85 10.60
CA PRO A 228 -12.35 -38.34 11.92
C PRO A 228 -12.97 -37.25 12.80
N GLU A 229 -12.70 -35.99 12.49
CA GLU A 229 -13.33 -34.83 13.14
C GLU A 229 -14.79 -34.65 12.68
N GLY A 230 -15.23 -35.34 11.62
CA GLY A 230 -16.60 -35.35 11.08
C GLY A 230 -17.21 -36.76 11.16
N LEU A 231 -17.43 -37.38 9.99
CA LEU A 231 -17.99 -38.73 9.84
C LEU A 231 -16.97 -39.86 10.04
N GLY A 232 -15.67 -39.57 9.96
CA GLY A 232 -14.61 -40.58 10.06
C GLY A 232 -14.56 -41.57 8.89
N LEU A 233 -14.99 -41.14 7.68
CA LEU A 233 -14.88 -41.97 6.48
C LEU A 233 -13.41 -42.21 6.08
N ILE A 234 -12.54 -41.25 6.39
CA ILE A 234 -11.09 -41.36 6.24
C ILE A 234 -10.48 -41.55 7.63
N THR A 235 -9.91 -42.71 7.91
CA THR A 235 -9.30 -43.02 9.22
C THR A 235 -7.77 -42.97 9.22
N ASN A 236 -7.14 -42.85 8.05
CA ASN A 236 -5.69 -42.79 7.92
C ASN A 236 -5.17 -41.41 8.36
N VAL A 237 -4.51 -41.36 9.53
CA VAL A 237 -3.94 -40.15 10.14
C VAL A 237 -2.98 -39.43 9.20
N LEU A 238 -2.08 -40.16 8.55
CA LEU A 238 -1.12 -39.58 7.60
C LEU A 238 -1.85 -38.89 6.44
N LEU A 239 -2.87 -39.54 5.88
CA LEU A 239 -3.64 -38.97 4.78
C LEU A 239 -4.37 -37.68 5.21
N ILE A 240 -4.94 -37.66 6.42
CA ILE A 240 -5.64 -36.50 6.98
C ILE A 240 -4.69 -35.32 7.15
N GLN A 241 -3.53 -35.55 7.77
CA GLN A 241 -2.51 -34.53 8.01
C GLN A 241 -1.95 -33.98 6.68
N VAL A 242 -1.62 -34.87 5.73
CA VAL A 242 -1.17 -34.48 4.39
C VAL A 242 -2.26 -33.68 3.66
N GLY A 243 -3.52 -34.07 3.77
CA GLY A 243 -4.63 -33.34 3.16
C GLY A 243 -4.80 -31.92 3.71
N TRP A 244 -4.70 -31.74 5.03
CA TRP A 244 -4.74 -30.40 5.64
C TRP A 244 -3.57 -29.52 5.19
N ALA A 245 -2.35 -30.08 5.19
CA ALA A 245 -1.16 -29.37 4.73
C ALA A 245 -1.28 -28.98 3.24
N PHE A 246 -1.74 -29.91 2.40
CA PHE A 246 -1.94 -29.67 0.97
C PHE A 246 -2.97 -28.57 0.72
N LEU A 247 -4.14 -28.62 1.37
CA LEU A 247 -5.17 -27.59 1.23
C LEU A 247 -4.68 -26.21 1.70
N ASN A 248 -3.93 -26.16 2.80
CA ASN A 248 -3.31 -24.93 3.30
C ASN A 248 -2.32 -24.32 2.29
N ILE A 249 -1.42 -25.15 1.75
CA ILE A 249 -0.42 -24.71 0.76
C ILE A 249 -1.16 -24.19 -0.47
N VAL A 250 -2.07 -24.98 -1.06
CA VAL A 250 -2.80 -24.57 -2.25
C VAL A 250 -3.56 -23.27 -2.01
N ALA A 251 -4.33 -23.14 -0.93
CA ALA A 251 -5.14 -21.95 -0.69
C ALA A 251 -4.29 -20.69 -0.45
N LYS A 252 -3.27 -20.76 0.42
CA LYS A 252 -2.47 -19.58 0.78
C LYS A 252 -1.45 -19.23 -0.30
N PHE A 253 -0.72 -20.23 -0.81
CA PHE A 253 0.30 -20.00 -1.83
C PHE A 253 -0.31 -19.43 -3.10
N THR A 254 -1.39 -20.04 -3.63
CA THR A 254 -2.03 -19.52 -4.84
C THR A 254 -2.56 -18.11 -4.64
N PHE A 255 -3.16 -17.80 -3.48
CA PHE A 255 -3.64 -16.47 -3.17
C PHE A 255 -2.50 -15.44 -3.08
N ILE A 256 -1.42 -15.73 -2.35
CA ILE A 256 -0.26 -14.84 -2.21
C ILE A 256 0.33 -14.53 -3.60
N PHE A 257 0.61 -15.57 -4.39
CA PHE A 257 1.15 -15.41 -5.75
C PHE A 257 0.19 -14.62 -6.65
N TYR A 258 -1.11 -14.85 -6.49
CA TYR A 258 -2.10 -14.13 -7.28
C TYR A 258 -2.13 -12.64 -6.94
N ILE A 259 -2.10 -12.26 -5.66
CA ILE A 259 -2.02 -10.84 -5.25
C ILE A 259 -0.73 -10.19 -5.74
N GLN A 260 0.42 -10.87 -5.66
CA GLN A 260 1.68 -10.37 -6.21
C GLN A 260 1.60 -10.16 -7.73
N ARG A 261 1.01 -11.12 -8.46
CA ARG A 261 0.78 -11.01 -9.90
C ARG A 261 -0.08 -9.79 -10.25
N ILE A 262 -1.13 -9.50 -9.49
CA ILE A 262 -1.96 -8.30 -9.71
C ILE A 262 -1.11 -7.04 -9.55
N LYS A 263 -0.28 -6.98 -8.51
CA LYS A 263 0.64 -5.86 -8.28
C LYS A 263 1.63 -5.69 -9.43
N ASP A 264 2.28 -6.76 -9.87
CA ASP A 264 3.25 -6.69 -10.96
C ASP A 264 2.61 -6.25 -12.27
N ASN A 265 1.43 -6.78 -12.60
CA ASN A 265 0.67 -6.36 -13.76
C ASN A 265 0.30 -4.88 -13.69
N TYR A 266 -0.14 -4.40 -12.53
CA TYR A 266 -0.46 -3.00 -12.30
C TYR A 266 0.77 -2.09 -12.45
N CYS A 267 1.89 -2.43 -11.82
CA CYS A 267 3.15 -1.70 -11.94
C CYS A 267 3.66 -1.66 -13.38
N ASN A 268 3.57 -2.77 -14.11
CA ASN A 268 3.92 -2.84 -15.53
C ASN A 268 3.06 -1.91 -16.38
N ARG A 269 1.74 -1.87 -16.12
CA ARG A 269 0.83 -0.93 -16.80
C ARG A 269 1.17 0.53 -16.49
N LEU A 270 1.46 0.86 -15.23
CA LEU A 270 1.89 2.21 -14.87
C LEU A 270 3.21 2.60 -15.54
N LYS A 271 4.16 1.66 -15.64
CA LYS A 271 5.43 1.88 -16.33
C LYS A 271 5.20 2.16 -17.82
N VAL A 272 4.39 1.35 -18.50
CA VAL A 272 4.01 1.57 -19.91
C VAL A 272 3.29 2.91 -20.08
N LYS A 273 2.35 3.23 -19.20
CA LYS A 273 1.64 4.52 -19.18
C LYS A 273 2.65 5.67 -19.09
N ARG A 274 3.61 5.59 -18.16
CA ARG A 274 4.66 6.60 -17.96
C ARG A 274 5.61 6.71 -19.15
N GLU A 275 5.99 5.60 -19.79
CA GLU A 275 6.85 5.62 -20.97
C GLU A 275 6.15 6.28 -22.17
N ILE A 276 4.86 5.99 -22.38
CA ILE A 276 4.06 6.60 -23.45
C ILE A 276 3.88 8.11 -23.20
N TYR A 277 3.54 8.52 -21.98
CA TYR A 277 3.39 9.95 -21.65
C TYR A 277 4.73 10.69 -21.63
N GLY A 278 5.80 10.06 -21.14
CA GLY A 278 7.14 10.62 -21.10
C GLY A 278 7.69 10.87 -22.51
N ALA A 279 7.51 9.91 -23.42
CA ALA A 279 7.89 10.07 -24.83
C ALA A 279 7.11 11.22 -25.50
N GLN A 280 5.80 11.34 -25.24
CA GLN A 280 4.99 12.45 -25.77
C GLN A 280 5.39 13.80 -25.18
N ALA A 281 5.69 13.86 -23.88
CA ALA A 281 6.15 15.09 -23.23
C ALA A 281 7.51 15.53 -23.80
N GLN A 282 8.43 14.58 -24.05
CA GLN A 282 9.71 14.84 -24.69
C GLN A 282 9.54 15.30 -26.15
N GLU A 283 8.64 14.69 -26.92
CA GLU A 283 8.33 15.11 -28.29
C GLU A 283 7.74 16.54 -28.32
N LYS A 284 6.84 16.87 -27.38
CA LYS A 284 6.32 18.24 -27.22
C LYS A 284 7.44 19.23 -26.86
N ALA A 285 8.35 18.86 -25.96
CA ALA A 285 9.47 19.69 -25.57
C ALA A 285 10.42 19.99 -26.75
N ILE A 286 10.63 19.00 -27.64
CA ILE A 286 11.47 19.15 -28.83
C ILE A 286 10.74 19.96 -29.93
N ASN A 287 9.43 19.76 -30.11
CA ASN A 287 8.67 20.35 -31.23
C ASN A 287 8.14 21.78 -30.98
N GLY A 288 8.44 22.42 -29.85
CA GLY A 288 8.42 23.88 -29.75
C GLY A 288 7.69 24.45 -28.54
N MET A 289 8.39 25.38 -27.86
CA MET A 289 7.99 26.20 -26.71
C MET A 289 6.78 27.12 -26.95
N SER A 290 5.59 26.59 -27.19
CA SER A 290 4.37 27.37 -27.03
C SER A 290 3.88 27.29 -25.57
N MET A 291 4.38 28.21 -24.75
CA MET A 291 4.10 28.37 -23.30
C MET A 291 2.67 28.87 -23.00
N GLY A 292 1.65 28.36 -23.70
CA GLY A 292 0.31 28.94 -23.68
C GLY A 292 -0.82 27.92 -23.46
N GLY A 293 -1.05 27.54 -22.20
CA GLY A 293 -2.29 26.92 -21.73
C GLY A 293 -2.60 25.49 -22.20
N MET A 294 -3.33 24.74 -21.36
CA MET A 294 -3.97 23.47 -21.73
C MET A 294 -4.96 23.73 -22.88
N THR A 295 -4.49 23.65 -24.13
CA THR A 295 -5.37 23.78 -25.29
C THR A 295 -6.20 22.49 -25.46
N PRO A 296 -7.37 22.55 -26.12
CA PRO A 296 -8.18 21.37 -26.44
C PRO A 296 -7.41 20.21 -27.11
N GLY A 297 -6.25 20.49 -27.70
CA GLY A 297 -5.33 19.49 -28.24
C GLY A 297 -4.68 18.57 -27.19
N GLU A 298 -4.60 18.96 -25.92
CA GLU A 298 -4.00 18.12 -24.87
C GLU A 298 -4.87 16.94 -24.46
N GLN A 299 -6.20 17.13 -24.39
CA GLN A 299 -7.14 16.02 -24.17
C GLN A 299 -7.08 14.98 -25.29
N HIS A 300 -6.87 15.44 -26.52
CA HIS A 300 -6.72 14.55 -27.68
C HIS A 300 -5.46 13.67 -27.57
N ASN A 301 -4.35 14.24 -27.09
CA ASN A 301 -3.12 13.49 -26.86
C ASN A 301 -3.24 12.49 -25.70
N LYS A 302 -3.96 12.84 -24.61
CA LYS A 302 -4.24 11.91 -23.49
C LYS A 302 -5.02 10.69 -23.98
N ALA A 303 -6.10 10.91 -24.73
CA ALA A 303 -6.92 9.83 -25.29
C ALA A 303 -6.13 8.91 -26.23
N LYS A 304 -5.20 9.47 -27.01
CA LYS A 304 -4.31 8.72 -27.89
C LYS A 304 -3.33 7.83 -27.11
N GLY A 305 -2.82 8.30 -25.97
CA GLY A 305 -1.94 7.53 -25.09
C GLY A 305 -2.65 6.32 -24.45
N GLU A 306 -3.87 6.54 -23.95
CA GLU A 306 -4.68 5.47 -23.34
C GLU A 306 -5.09 4.39 -24.36
N LEU A 307 -5.52 4.80 -25.57
CA LEU A 307 -5.80 3.88 -26.66
C LEU A 307 -4.56 3.05 -27.01
N GLY A 308 -3.39 3.70 -27.09
CA GLY A 308 -2.10 3.06 -27.28
C GLY A 308 -1.83 1.95 -26.27
N ALA A 309 -1.97 2.26 -24.97
CA ALA A 309 -1.73 1.32 -23.89
C ALA A 309 -2.66 0.09 -23.96
N VAL A 310 -3.96 0.30 -24.19
CA VAL A 310 -4.94 -0.79 -24.31
C VAL A 310 -4.65 -1.66 -25.54
N VAL A 311 -4.21 -1.05 -26.65
CA VAL A 311 -3.81 -1.79 -27.85
C VAL A 311 -2.56 -2.65 -27.60
N VAL A 312 -1.51 -2.09 -27.02
CA VAL A 312 -0.28 -2.83 -26.66
C VAL A 312 -0.61 -4.03 -25.77
N GLU A 313 -1.46 -3.82 -24.76
CA GLU A 313 -1.84 -4.86 -23.82
C GLU A 313 -2.66 -5.97 -24.51
N THR A 314 -3.64 -5.59 -25.34
CA THR A 314 -4.47 -6.55 -26.08
C THR A 314 -3.64 -7.36 -27.07
N MET A 315 -2.71 -6.71 -27.77
CA MET A 315 -1.84 -7.39 -28.73
C MET A 315 -0.87 -8.34 -28.04
N THR A 316 -0.33 -7.95 -26.88
CA THR A 316 0.46 -8.85 -26.03
C THR A 316 -0.35 -10.06 -25.57
N TYR A 317 -1.59 -9.83 -25.10
CA TYR A 317 -2.48 -10.90 -24.65
C TYR A 317 -2.81 -11.91 -25.76
N LEU A 318 -3.00 -11.44 -26.99
CA LEU A 318 -3.26 -12.29 -28.15
C LEU A 318 -2.00 -12.96 -28.74
N GLY A 319 -0.81 -12.72 -28.17
CA GLY A 319 0.45 -13.24 -28.72
C GLY A 319 0.88 -12.57 -30.03
N MET A 320 0.42 -11.34 -30.27
CA MET A 320 0.65 -10.55 -31.49
C MET A 320 1.33 -9.21 -31.21
N ALA A 321 2.16 -9.11 -30.17
CA ALA A 321 2.83 -7.87 -29.77
C ALA A 321 3.58 -7.17 -30.92
N GLN A 322 4.15 -7.93 -31.86
CA GLN A 322 4.82 -7.45 -33.08
C GLN A 322 3.91 -6.69 -34.07
N HIS A 323 2.60 -6.80 -33.93
CA HIS A 323 1.62 -6.14 -34.82
C HIS A 323 0.94 -4.94 -34.16
N THR A 324 1.40 -4.52 -32.98
CA THR A 324 0.85 -3.36 -32.24
C THR A 324 0.83 -2.09 -33.09
N ASP A 325 1.97 -1.72 -33.68
CA ASP A 325 2.08 -0.50 -34.51
C ASP A 325 1.18 -0.56 -35.75
N ARG A 326 1.03 -1.74 -36.34
CA ARG A 326 0.15 -1.95 -37.50
C ARG A 326 -1.30 -1.69 -37.12
N LEU A 327 -1.74 -2.22 -35.97
CA LEU A 327 -3.11 -2.01 -35.49
C LEU A 327 -3.35 -0.54 -35.12
N LEU A 328 -2.39 0.13 -34.46
CA LEU A 328 -2.49 1.56 -34.15
C LEU A 328 -2.63 2.41 -35.42
N ARG A 329 -1.86 2.13 -36.47
CA ARG A 329 -1.98 2.83 -37.76
C ARG A 329 -3.33 2.57 -38.43
N LEU A 330 -3.87 1.36 -38.32
CA LEU A 330 -5.21 1.04 -38.85
C LEU A 330 -6.31 1.80 -38.11
N LEU A 331 -6.26 1.84 -36.78
CA LEU A 331 -7.20 2.61 -35.96
C LEU A 331 -7.11 4.11 -36.28
N GLN A 332 -5.89 4.64 -36.43
CA GLN A 332 -5.68 6.03 -36.82
C GLN A 332 -6.24 6.32 -38.23
N LYS A 333 -6.02 5.42 -39.21
CA LYS A 333 -6.57 5.54 -40.57
C LYS A 333 -8.10 5.48 -40.59
N ALA A 334 -8.70 4.73 -39.66
CA ALA A 334 -10.14 4.68 -39.46
C ALA A 334 -10.69 5.87 -38.63
N GLU A 335 -9.84 6.84 -38.29
CA GLU A 335 -10.16 8.02 -37.48
C GLU A 335 -10.58 7.69 -36.03
N ILE A 336 -10.20 6.50 -35.54
CA ILE A 336 -10.42 6.08 -34.15
C ILE A 336 -9.24 6.58 -33.33
N THR A 337 -9.47 7.64 -32.57
CA THR A 337 -8.43 8.33 -31.81
C THR A 337 -8.60 8.23 -30.30
N SER A 338 -9.70 7.63 -29.85
CA SER A 338 -10.04 7.51 -28.44
C SER A 338 -10.76 6.19 -28.12
N LEU A 339 -10.65 5.75 -26.87
CA LEU A 339 -11.31 4.53 -26.38
C LEU A 339 -12.85 4.62 -26.40
N PRO A 340 -13.49 5.76 -26.05
CA PRO A 340 -14.95 5.89 -26.16
C PRO A 340 -15.46 5.74 -27.59
N GLN A 341 -14.71 6.23 -28.60
CA GLN A 341 -15.05 5.99 -30.00
C GLN A 341 -15.02 4.50 -30.31
N LEU A 342 -13.96 3.81 -29.90
CA LEU A 342 -13.77 2.37 -30.11
C LEU A 342 -14.91 1.55 -29.51
N GLU A 343 -15.46 1.94 -28.35
CA GLU A 343 -16.58 1.24 -27.70
C GLU A 343 -17.87 1.21 -28.54
N HIS A 344 -18.08 2.22 -29.39
CA HIS A 344 -19.28 2.33 -30.24
C HIS A 344 -19.11 1.71 -31.64
N PHE A 345 -17.99 1.01 -31.89
CA PHE A 345 -17.79 0.28 -33.14
C PHE A 345 -18.54 -1.04 -33.12
N ASN A 346 -19.42 -1.23 -34.10
CA ASN A 346 -20.07 -2.51 -34.38
C ASN A 346 -19.38 -3.18 -35.58
N LYS A 347 -19.79 -4.41 -35.88
CA LYS A 347 -19.23 -5.17 -37.01
C LYS A 347 -19.37 -4.43 -38.35
N GLU A 348 -20.51 -3.79 -38.59
CA GLU A 348 -20.77 -3.04 -39.82
C GLU A 348 -19.80 -1.86 -40.02
N LYS A 349 -19.56 -1.07 -38.97
CA LYS A 349 -18.57 0.03 -39.01
C LYS A 349 -17.15 -0.49 -39.19
N CYS A 350 -16.83 -1.65 -38.60
CA CYS A 350 -15.55 -2.31 -38.84
C CYS A 350 -15.40 -2.72 -40.31
N ASP A 351 -16.44 -3.30 -40.90
CA ASP A 351 -16.45 -3.69 -42.32
C ASP A 351 -16.31 -2.45 -43.23
N GLU A 352 -17.06 -1.37 -42.95
CA GLU A 352 -16.97 -0.08 -43.68
C GLU A 352 -15.56 0.51 -43.65
N LYS A 353 -14.90 0.46 -42.48
CA LYS A 353 -13.55 0.99 -42.27
C LYS A 353 -12.44 -0.03 -42.55
N ASN A 354 -12.77 -1.22 -43.05
CA ASN A 354 -11.85 -2.33 -43.31
C ASN A 354 -10.99 -2.73 -42.08
N LEU A 355 -11.60 -2.73 -40.89
CA LEU A 355 -10.97 -3.15 -39.64
C LEU A 355 -11.34 -4.61 -39.32
N PRO A 356 -10.39 -5.43 -38.83
CA PRO A 356 -10.70 -6.79 -38.39
C PRO A 356 -11.55 -6.76 -37.11
N PHE A 357 -12.84 -7.08 -37.24
CA PHE A 357 -13.82 -7.01 -36.15
C PHE A 357 -13.40 -7.82 -34.92
N ASP A 358 -12.76 -8.98 -35.09
CA ASP A 358 -12.31 -9.79 -33.96
C ASP A 358 -11.27 -9.08 -33.08
N LEU A 359 -10.35 -8.31 -33.68
CA LEU A 359 -9.39 -7.50 -32.93
C LEU A 359 -10.05 -6.31 -32.25
N VAL A 360 -10.99 -5.64 -32.93
CA VAL A 360 -11.75 -4.53 -32.33
C VAL A 360 -12.60 -5.03 -31.17
N SER A 361 -13.26 -6.17 -31.31
CA SER A 361 -14.03 -6.83 -30.24
C SER A 361 -13.14 -7.24 -29.06
N ALA A 362 -11.95 -7.80 -29.33
CA ALA A 362 -10.98 -8.10 -28.29
C ALA A 362 -10.50 -6.84 -27.56
N LEU A 363 -10.22 -5.75 -28.30
CA LEU A 363 -9.85 -4.45 -27.74
C LEU A 363 -10.98 -3.85 -26.90
N GLN A 364 -12.23 -3.91 -27.36
CA GLN A 364 -13.40 -3.44 -26.62
C GLN A 364 -13.56 -4.22 -25.31
N LYS A 365 -13.43 -5.55 -25.37
CA LYS A 365 -13.47 -6.41 -24.18
C LYS A 365 -12.35 -6.02 -23.21
N ARG A 366 -11.11 -5.84 -23.70
CA ARG A 366 -9.99 -5.43 -22.86
C ARG A 366 -10.18 -4.02 -22.31
N TYR A 367 -10.72 -3.10 -23.09
CA TYR A 367 -11.01 -1.73 -22.66
C TYR A 367 -12.01 -1.73 -21.49
N ARG A 368 -13.07 -2.54 -21.53
CA ARG A 368 -14.00 -2.66 -20.39
C ARG A 368 -13.30 -3.11 -19.12
N VAL A 369 -12.48 -4.16 -19.21
CA VAL A 369 -11.67 -4.65 -18.07
C VAL A 369 -10.69 -3.58 -17.60
N TRP A 370 -9.99 -2.92 -18.52
CA TRP A 370 -9.04 -1.86 -18.24
C TRP A 370 -9.71 -0.67 -17.55
N LYS A 371 -10.90 -0.26 -18.03
CA LYS A 371 -11.72 0.78 -17.42
C LYS A 371 -12.13 0.39 -16.01
N LEU A 372 -12.57 -0.85 -15.78
CA LEU A 372 -12.90 -1.32 -14.44
C LEU A 372 -11.69 -1.30 -13.50
N GLU A 373 -10.51 -1.67 -13.99
CA GLU A 373 -9.28 -1.82 -13.20
C GLU A 373 -8.50 -0.51 -12.98
N MET A 374 -8.57 0.43 -13.93
CA MET A 374 -7.85 1.72 -13.88
C MET A 374 -8.73 2.88 -13.41
N THR A 375 -10.05 2.71 -13.40
CA THR A 375 -10.96 3.73 -12.85
C THR A 375 -11.00 3.57 -11.34
N ASP A 376 -10.01 4.12 -10.64
CA ASP A 376 -10.08 4.30 -9.20
C ASP A 376 -10.75 5.65 -8.91
N ASN A 377 -11.91 5.63 -8.23
CA ASN A 377 -12.61 6.85 -7.85
C ASN A 377 -11.70 7.77 -7.00
N ALA A 378 -10.83 7.16 -6.19
CA ALA A 378 -9.85 7.89 -5.39
C ALA A 378 -8.85 8.66 -6.25
N GLU A 379 -8.36 8.03 -7.34
CA GLU A 379 -7.44 8.68 -8.28
C GLU A 379 -8.15 9.77 -9.06
N GLN A 380 -9.41 9.55 -9.46
CA GLN A 380 -10.21 10.58 -10.13
C GLN A 380 -10.51 11.78 -9.24
N GLU A 381 -10.82 11.56 -7.96
CA GLU A 381 -11.03 12.63 -6.99
C GLU A 381 -9.73 13.39 -6.72
N LEU A 382 -8.60 12.67 -6.66
CA LEU A 382 -7.28 13.28 -6.53
C LEU A 382 -6.93 14.11 -7.77
N GLU A 383 -7.11 13.58 -8.98
CA GLU A 383 -6.91 14.31 -10.24
C GLU A 383 -7.80 15.55 -10.34
N LYS A 384 -9.08 15.46 -9.92
CA LYS A 384 -10.00 16.60 -9.87
C LYS A 384 -9.55 17.65 -8.86
N GLY A 385 -9.07 17.21 -7.69
CA GLY A 385 -8.49 18.08 -6.68
C GLY A 385 -7.24 18.80 -7.19
N GLU A 386 -6.33 18.08 -7.84
CA GLU A 386 -5.12 18.67 -8.45
C GLU A 386 -5.45 19.64 -9.59
N GLN A 387 -6.43 19.31 -10.44
CA GLN A 387 -6.91 20.22 -11.49
C GLN A 387 -7.54 21.49 -10.92
N PHE A 388 -8.24 21.39 -9.78
CA PHE A 388 -8.77 22.56 -9.08
C PHE A 388 -7.63 23.51 -8.66
N TYR A 389 -6.52 22.98 -8.14
CA TYR A 389 -5.35 23.79 -7.80
C TYR A 389 -4.53 24.25 -9.00
N ALA A 390 -4.48 23.46 -10.09
CA ALA A 390 -3.74 23.82 -11.30
C ALA A 390 -4.45 24.89 -12.14
N GLY A 391 -5.79 24.94 -12.09
CA GLY A 391 -6.59 25.96 -12.76
C GLY A 391 -6.72 27.28 -11.98
N ALA A 392 -6.56 27.23 -10.66
CA ALA A 392 -6.41 28.40 -9.82
C ALA A 392 -5.00 28.96 -10.04
N ASP A 393 -4.84 29.84 -11.04
CA ASP A 393 -3.62 30.64 -11.17
C ASP A 393 -3.59 31.62 -9.99
N PRO A 394 -2.80 31.34 -8.93
CA PRO A 394 -2.84 32.14 -7.71
C PRO A 394 -2.47 33.59 -8.01
N MET A 395 -1.75 33.82 -9.11
CA MET A 395 -1.35 35.14 -9.55
C MET A 395 -2.50 35.89 -10.23
N LYS A 396 -3.40 35.21 -10.96
CA LYS A 396 -4.62 35.84 -11.49
C LYS A 396 -5.65 36.10 -10.42
N ASP A 397 -5.80 35.20 -9.45
CA ASP A 397 -6.69 35.45 -8.32
C ASP A 397 -6.15 36.58 -7.45
N MET A 398 -4.83 36.64 -7.23
CA MET A 398 -4.18 37.74 -6.52
C MET A 398 -4.21 39.05 -7.33
N GLU A 399 -4.10 38.99 -8.67
CA GLU A 399 -4.25 40.16 -9.55
C GLU A 399 -5.71 40.64 -9.59
N ALA A 400 -6.69 39.72 -9.61
CA ALA A 400 -8.11 40.06 -9.53
C ALA A 400 -8.46 40.69 -8.17
N VAL A 401 -7.86 40.20 -7.08
CA VAL A 401 -7.96 40.81 -5.75
C VAL A 401 -7.28 42.18 -5.72
N ALA A 402 -6.07 42.31 -6.28
CA ALA A 402 -5.36 43.59 -6.37
C ALA A 402 -6.12 44.63 -7.22
N ARG A 403 -6.75 44.20 -8.32
CA ARG A 403 -7.56 45.04 -9.20
C ARG A 403 -8.84 45.50 -8.49
N ARG A 404 -9.50 44.62 -7.73
CA ARG A 404 -10.64 44.98 -6.87
C ARG A 404 -10.25 45.97 -5.76
N LEU A 405 -9.06 45.81 -5.17
CA LEU A 405 -8.52 46.76 -4.18
C LEU A 405 -8.23 48.13 -4.80
N GLN A 406 -7.72 48.18 -6.03
CA GLN A 406 -7.50 49.44 -6.76
C GLN A 406 -8.80 50.12 -7.19
N GLU A 407 -9.84 49.36 -7.51
CA GLU A 407 -11.16 49.89 -7.90
C GLU A 407 -11.99 50.42 -6.71
N GLY A 408 -11.46 50.35 -5.47
CA GLY A 408 -12.15 50.81 -4.28
C GLY A 408 -13.45 50.03 -3.98
N VAL A 409 -13.63 48.87 -4.60
CA VAL A 409 -14.75 47.98 -4.31
C VAL A 409 -14.49 47.40 -2.92
N PRO A 410 -15.35 47.68 -1.92
CA PRO A 410 -15.16 47.13 -0.58
C PRO A 410 -15.11 45.62 -0.71
N THR A 411 -13.99 45.03 -0.30
CA THR A 411 -13.84 43.59 -0.24
C THR A 411 -15.02 43.06 0.59
N PRO A 412 -15.78 42.06 0.10
CA PRO A 412 -16.80 41.45 0.93
C PRO A 412 -16.11 41.03 2.24
N PRO A 413 -16.75 41.26 3.40
CA PRO A 413 -16.16 40.83 4.66
C PRO A 413 -15.78 39.38 4.48
N VAL A 414 -14.53 39.05 4.80
CA VAL A 414 -14.04 37.67 4.83
C VAL A 414 -14.93 36.97 5.83
N TYR A 415 -16.01 36.37 5.32
CA TYR A 415 -16.74 35.37 6.06
C TYR A 415 -15.71 34.25 6.22
N GLU A 416 -15.27 34.01 7.46
CA GLU A 416 -14.90 32.68 7.91
C GLU A 416 -16.09 31.77 7.58
N GLN A 417 -16.17 31.37 6.32
CA GLN A 417 -17.25 30.55 5.82
C GLN A 417 -16.87 29.11 6.17
N ASP A 418 -17.60 28.60 7.15
CA ASP A 418 -17.81 27.21 7.51
C ASP A 418 -17.64 26.22 6.34
N MET A 419 -16.40 25.83 6.04
CA MET A 419 -16.11 24.71 5.12
C MET A 419 -16.48 23.33 5.69
N PHE A 420 -17.26 23.27 6.77
CA PHE A 420 -17.67 22.02 7.43
C PHE A 420 -19.19 21.84 7.58
N GLN A 421 -20.01 22.73 7.01
CA GLN A 421 -21.45 22.71 7.28
C GLN A 421 -22.32 22.58 6.02
N ASP A 422 -22.03 21.60 5.17
CA ASP A 422 -23.03 21.02 4.26
C ASP A 422 -22.87 19.49 4.23
N GLY A 423 -23.22 18.88 5.36
CA GLY A 423 -23.61 17.48 5.42
C GLY A 423 -25.11 17.38 5.18
N ALA A 424 -25.50 16.69 4.11
CA ALA A 424 -26.84 16.12 4.00
C ALA A 424 -27.11 15.29 5.26
N SER A 425 -28.15 15.69 5.99
CA SER A 425 -28.55 15.15 7.28
C SER A 425 -28.79 13.63 7.22
N ILE A 426 -27.90 12.86 7.84
CA ILE A 426 -28.19 11.51 8.35
C ILE A 426 -28.22 11.61 9.88
N PRO A 427 -29.37 11.35 10.55
CA PRO A 427 -29.48 11.51 11.98
C PRO A 427 -28.86 10.32 12.73
N GLY A 428 -27.80 10.60 13.49
CA GLY A 428 -27.40 9.83 14.67
C GLY A 428 -26.06 9.10 14.56
N MET A 429 -24.97 9.70 15.07
CA MET A 429 -24.08 9.10 16.10
C MET A 429 -22.78 9.91 16.31
N PHE A 430 -22.53 10.22 17.58
CA PHE A 430 -21.29 10.69 18.26
C PHE A 430 -20.66 12.06 17.91
N PRO A 431 -20.34 12.90 18.93
CA PRO A 431 -19.71 14.20 18.72
C PRO A 431 -18.21 14.06 18.47
N SER A 432 -17.72 14.59 17.35
CA SER A 432 -16.30 14.78 17.10
C SER A 432 -15.81 16.04 17.80
N ARG A 433 -14.81 15.91 18.67
CA ARG A 433 -14.12 17.07 19.28
C ARG A 433 -13.21 17.75 18.24
N PRO A 434 -13.18 19.09 18.16
CA PRO A 434 -12.23 19.81 17.33
C PRO A 434 -10.80 19.65 17.88
N ILE A 435 -9.85 19.44 16.97
CA ILE A 435 -8.42 19.34 17.28
C ILE A 435 -7.93 20.75 17.64
N HIS A 436 -7.52 20.94 18.90
CA HIS A 436 -7.02 22.22 19.40
C HIS A 436 -5.64 22.54 18.78
N ARG A 437 -5.47 23.81 18.39
CA ARG A 437 -4.24 24.42 17.88
C ARG A 437 -3.01 24.18 18.78
N GLU A 438 -3.25 23.93 20.07
CA GLU A 438 -2.23 23.65 21.10
C GLU A 438 -1.49 22.30 20.88
N ASP A 439 -2.06 21.35 20.12
CA ASP A 439 -1.41 20.05 19.84
C ASP A 439 -0.44 20.06 18.65
N MET A 440 -0.49 21.09 17.79
CA MET A 440 0.39 21.18 16.61
C MET A 440 1.73 21.86 16.88
N GLU A 441 1.75 22.82 17.81
CA GLU A 441 2.93 23.60 18.17
C GLU A 441 4.12 22.75 18.64
N PRO A 442 3.96 21.74 19.53
CA PRO A 442 5.08 20.88 19.93
C PRO A 442 5.57 19.96 18.79
N ARG A 443 4.76 19.70 17.76
CA ARG A 443 5.17 18.90 16.60
C ARG A 443 5.99 19.72 15.61
N LEU A 444 5.68 21.00 15.45
CA LEU A 444 6.44 21.94 14.63
C LEU A 444 7.81 22.25 15.26
N LEU A 445 7.85 22.48 16.58
CA LEU A 445 9.12 22.66 17.32
C LEU A 445 10.04 21.43 17.20
N ARG A 446 9.48 20.21 17.27
CA ARG A 446 10.26 18.98 17.12
C ARG A 446 10.76 18.77 15.68
N MET A 447 10.06 19.30 14.68
CA MET A 447 10.48 19.25 13.28
C MET A 447 11.59 20.28 12.99
N GLU A 448 11.49 21.46 13.60
CA GLU A 448 12.52 22.50 13.54
C GLU A 448 13.84 22.03 14.17
N GLU A 449 13.78 21.38 15.35
CA GLU A 449 14.94 20.78 16.03
C GLU A 449 15.61 19.67 15.20
N MET A 450 14.83 18.87 14.48
CA MET A 450 15.36 17.83 13.59
C MET A 450 16.04 18.42 12.35
N MET A 451 15.51 19.54 11.85
CA MET A 451 16.03 20.22 10.66
C MET A 451 17.32 20.99 10.98
N THR A 452 17.43 21.61 12.17
CA THR A 452 18.68 22.22 12.64
C THR A 452 19.76 21.18 12.90
N THR A 453 19.41 20.01 13.47
CA THR A 453 20.36 18.90 13.66
C THR A 453 20.88 18.35 12.32
N LEU A 454 20.05 18.32 11.27
CA LEU A 454 20.48 17.90 9.93
C LEU A 454 21.40 18.95 9.27
N LEU A 455 21.08 20.23 9.41
CA LEU A 455 21.91 21.32 8.90
C LEU A 455 23.27 21.36 9.60
N GLU A 456 23.32 21.16 10.92
CA GLU A 456 24.56 21.08 11.69
C GLU A 456 25.42 19.88 11.24
N LYS A 457 24.82 18.71 10.97
CA LYS A 457 25.54 17.55 10.43
C LYS A 457 26.09 17.80 9.03
N VAL A 458 25.36 18.53 8.17
CA VAL A 458 25.81 18.90 6.83
C VAL A 458 26.96 19.93 6.91
N GLU A 459 26.91 20.85 7.85
CA GLU A 459 27.96 21.86 8.07
C GLU A 459 29.24 21.25 8.68
N ILE A 460 29.11 20.28 9.59
CA ILE A 460 30.24 19.48 10.09
C ILE A 460 30.88 18.66 8.95
N LEU A 461 30.08 18.08 8.05
CA LEU A 461 30.58 17.37 6.87
C LEU A 461 31.19 18.31 5.80
N SER A 462 30.76 19.58 5.77
CA SER A 462 31.31 20.61 4.85
C SER A 462 32.58 21.27 5.39
N SER A 463 32.77 21.29 6.71
CA SER A 463 33.89 21.96 7.38
C SER A 463 35.11 21.05 7.59
N GLY A 464 34.91 19.73 7.58
CA GLY A 464 35.99 18.75 7.53
C GLY A 464 36.54 18.64 6.11
N GLY A 465 37.72 19.22 5.85
CA GLY A 465 38.45 19.18 4.57
C GLY A 465 38.95 17.81 4.11
N GLY A 466 38.16 16.75 4.32
CA GLY A 466 38.30 15.47 3.64
C GLY A 466 37.82 15.63 2.20
N SER A 467 38.71 15.34 1.26
CA SER A 467 38.48 15.51 -0.17
C SER A 467 37.14 14.89 -0.58
N ARG A 468 36.23 15.71 -1.13
CA ARG A 468 34.96 15.31 -1.77
C ARG A 468 35.10 14.08 -2.70
N VAL A 469 36.30 13.85 -3.21
CA VAL A 469 36.71 12.69 -4.01
C VAL A 469 36.65 11.37 -3.22
N GLU A 470 36.98 11.33 -1.93
CA GLU A 470 36.90 10.11 -1.12
C GLU A 470 35.45 9.68 -0.85
N LEU A 471 34.55 10.65 -0.67
CA LEU A 471 33.12 10.36 -0.49
C LEU A 471 32.50 9.82 -1.78
N GLU A 472 32.84 10.42 -2.93
CA GLU A 472 32.42 9.92 -4.24
C GLU A 472 33.00 8.52 -4.53
N GLN A 473 34.28 8.28 -4.26
CA GLN A 473 34.89 6.95 -4.41
C GLN A 473 34.28 5.90 -3.47
N THR A 474 33.88 6.29 -2.26
CA THR A 474 33.24 5.37 -1.31
C THR A 474 31.81 5.03 -1.72
N MET A 475 31.05 5.99 -2.27
CA MET A 475 29.71 5.71 -2.81
C MET A 475 29.78 4.83 -4.05
N VAL A 476 30.72 5.09 -4.97
CA VAL A 476 30.91 4.27 -6.17
C VAL A 476 31.25 2.82 -5.79
N ARG A 477 32.19 2.60 -4.85
CA ARG A 477 32.50 1.25 -4.35
C ARG A 477 31.30 0.53 -3.72
N ARG A 478 30.46 1.25 -2.97
CA ARG A 478 29.26 0.64 -2.36
C ARG A 478 28.20 0.29 -3.39
N VAL A 479 28.06 1.08 -4.45
CA VAL A 479 27.17 0.78 -5.58
C VAL A 479 27.69 -0.42 -6.38
N GLU A 480 28.99 -0.47 -6.68
CA GLU A 480 29.61 -1.63 -7.36
C GLU A 480 29.45 -2.93 -6.55
N GLN A 481 29.64 -2.85 -5.23
CA GLN A 481 29.47 -4.00 -4.34
C GLN A 481 28.00 -4.48 -4.27
N ALA A 482 27.03 -3.55 -4.23
CA ALA A 482 25.61 -3.87 -4.23
C ALA A 482 25.15 -4.48 -5.57
N VAL A 483 25.66 -3.96 -6.70
CA VAL A 483 25.38 -4.49 -8.04
C VAL A 483 26.00 -5.88 -8.23
N GLY A 484 27.22 -6.10 -7.74
CA GLY A 484 27.87 -7.42 -7.78
C GLY A 484 27.10 -8.47 -6.98
N GLN A 485 26.61 -8.13 -5.78
CA GLN A 485 25.78 -9.02 -4.97
C GLN A 485 24.43 -9.33 -5.62
N ALA A 486 23.78 -8.34 -6.24
CA ALA A 486 22.53 -8.54 -6.97
C ALA A 486 22.73 -9.46 -8.18
N LEU A 487 23.80 -9.27 -8.96
CA LEU A 487 24.13 -10.10 -10.12
C LEU A 487 24.42 -11.55 -9.73
N GLN A 488 25.15 -11.75 -8.62
CA GLN A 488 25.43 -13.09 -8.08
C GLN A 488 24.15 -13.79 -7.62
N SER A 489 23.24 -13.07 -6.95
CA SER A 489 21.95 -13.62 -6.51
C SER A 489 21.04 -14.00 -7.68
N ALA A 490 21.04 -13.20 -8.75
CA ALA A 490 20.30 -13.49 -9.98
C ALA A 490 20.86 -14.72 -10.71
N LYS A 491 22.19 -14.90 -10.72
CA LYS A 491 22.85 -16.08 -11.28
C LYS A 491 22.48 -17.35 -10.51
N CYS A 492 22.52 -17.32 -9.18
CA CYS A 492 22.11 -18.46 -8.34
C CYS A 492 20.62 -18.81 -8.50
N ALA A 493 19.75 -17.80 -8.65
CA ALA A 493 18.32 -18.03 -8.89
C ALA A 493 18.06 -18.68 -10.26
N GLN A 494 18.81 -18.25 -11.29
CA GLN A 494 18.71 -18.82 -12.63
C GLN A 494 19.24 -20.26 -12.70
N GLU A 495 20.36 -20.56 -12.01
CA GLU A 495 20.90 -21.92 -11.89
C GLU A 495 19.89 -22.86 -11.19
N ALA A 496 19.26 -22.41 -10.09
CA ALA A 496 18.23 -23.18 -9.39
C ALA A 496 16.98 -23.46 -10.23
N GLU A 497 16.57 -22.51 -11.08
CA GLU A 497 15.41 -22.67 -11.98
C GLU A 497 15.71 -23.68 -13.11
N THR A 498 16.94 -23.68 -13.64
CA THR A 498 17.39 -24.67 -14.62
C THR A 498 17.53 -26.07 -14.03
N GLU A 499 17.98 -26.19 -12.78
CA GLU A 499 18.11 -27.47 -12.08
C GLU A 499 16.73 -28.05 -11.73
N GLY A 500 15.77 -27.21 -11.32
CA GLY A 500 14.38 -27.60 -11.09
C GLY A 500 13.67 -28.12 -12.35
N SER A 501 13.85 -27.44 -13.49
CA SER A 501 13.30 -27.88 -14.78
C SER A 501 13.91 -29.21 -15.26
N MET A 502 15.21 -29.43 -14.98
CA MET A 502 15.90 -30.68 -15.32
C MET A 502 15.40 -31.85 -14.46
N ARG A 503 15.18 -31.61 -13.16
CA ARG A 503 14.67 -32.61 -12.22
C ARG A 503 13.26 -33.06 -12.58
N GLN A 504 12.38 -32.11 -12.94
CA GLN A 504 11.01 -32.42 -13.37
C GLN A 504 10.97 -33.27 -14.64
N ARG A 505 11.82 -32.98 -15.63
CA ARG A 505 11.93 -33.81 -16.85
C ARG A 505 12.51 -35.19 -16.58
N MET A 506 13.40 -35.31 -15.60
CA MET A 506 13.99 -36.58 -15.19
C MET A 506 12.96 -37.46 -14.47
N GLU A 507 12.12 -36.87 -13.60
CA GLU A 507 10.99 -37.56 -12.97
C GLU A 507 9.94 -38.04 -14.00
N GLU A 508 9.67 -37.25 -15.04
CA GLU A 508 8.75 -37.63 -16.12
C GLU A 508 9.30 -38.80 -16.97
N LEU A 509 10.61 -38.80 -17.24
CA LEU A 509 11.32 -39.88 -17.92
C LEU A 509 11.33 -41.18 -17.09
N VAL A 510 11.61 -41.07 -15.79
CA VAL A 510 11.58 -42.20 -14.85
C VAL A 510 10.16 -42.76 -14.72
N GLY A 511 9.14 -41.89 -14.58
CA GLY A 511 7.74 -42.30 -14.53
C GLY A 511 7.28 -43.06 -15.78
N SER A 512 7.63 -42.57 -16.97
CA SER A 512 7.35 -43.27 -18.24
C SER A 512 8.09 -44.61 -18.33
N ALA A 513 9.32 -44.72 -17.80
CA ALA A 513 10.04 -45.99 -17.78
C ALA A 513 9.41 -47.01 -16.82
N THR A 514 9.02 -46.58 -15.61
CA THR A 514 8.34 -47.42 -14.62
C THR A 514 6.99 -47.91 -15.13
N GLN A 515 6.23 -47.06 -15.82
CA GLN A 515 4.94 -47.45 -16.43
C GLN A 515 5.12 -48.54 -17.51
N ARG A 516 6.17 -48.43 -18.33
CA ARG A 516 6.50 -49.46 -19.33
C ARG A 516 6.92 -50.78 -18.69
N LEU A 517 7.70 -50.74 -17.62
CA LEU A 517 8.08 -51.94 -16.84
C LEU A 517 6.87 -52.63 -16.22
N ASN A 518 5.96 -51.87 -15.60
CA ASN A 518 4.73 -52.44 -15.02
C ASN A 518 3.84 -53.07 -16.09
N SER A 519 3.67 -52.42 -17.25
CA SER A 519 2.89 -53.00 -18.36
C SER A 519 3.53 -54.25 -18.96
N ALA A 520 4.87 -54.35 -18.97
CA ALA A 520 5.57 -55.56 -19.39
C ALA A 520 5.40 -56.70 -18.38
N ALA A 521 5.49 -56.39 -17.07
CA ALA A 521 5.28 -57.36 -16.00
C ALA A 521 3.86 -57.94 -16.00
N GLU A 522 2.83 -57.10 -16.20
CA GLU A 522 1.44 -57.55 -16.33
C GLU A 522 1.21 -58.46 -17.54
N ASN A 523 1.84 -58.15 -18.68
CA ASN A 523 1.74 -58.98 -19.89
C ASN A 523 2.40 -60.35 -19.68
N ILE A 524 3.55 -60.41 -18.98
CA ILE A 524 4.21 -61.66 -18.60
C ILE A 524 3.34 -62.47 -17.63
N GLY A 525 2.73 -61.81 -16.64
CA GLY A 525 1.80 -62.45 -15.70
C GLY A 525 0.61 -63.10 -16.41
N ARG A 526 0.00 -62.39 -17.37
CA ARG A 526 -1.11 -62.92 -18.19
C ARG A 526 -0.71 -64.11 -19.07
N ASP A 527 0.50 -64.09 -19.65
CA ASP A 527 1.01 -65.22 -20.44
C ASP A 527 1.29 -66.46 -19.56
N LEU A 528 1.81 -66.24 -18.35
CA LEU A 528 2.05 -67.31 -17.39
C LEU A 528 0.74 -67.94 -16.90
N GLU A 529 -0.26 -67.13 -16.54
CA GLU A 529 -1.58 -67.59 -16.14
C GLU A 529 -2.27 -68.40 -17.25
N SER A 530 -2.14 -67.95 -18.50
CA SER A 530 -2.65 -68.66 -19.69
C SER A 530 -2.04 -70.06 -19.79
N LYS A 531 -0.70 -70.16 -19.69
CA LYS A 531 0.01 -71.45 -19.74
C LYS A 531 -0.35 -72.37 -18.58
N VAL A 532 -0.49 -71.83 -17.36
CA VAL A 532 -0.92 -72.61 -16.19
C VAL A 532 -2.32 -73.17 -16.38
N ARG A 533 -3.26 -72.37 -16.91
CA ARG A 533 -4.62 -72.81 -17.23
C ARG A 533 -4.63 -73.92 -18.28
N ASP A 534 -3.85 -73.76 -19.34
CA ASP A 534 -3.73 -74.75 -20.42
C ASP A 534 -3.13 -76.08 -19.92
N TYR A 535 -2.19 -76.02 -18.97
CA TYR A 535 -1.66 -77.20 -18.29
C TYR A 535 -2.65 -77.85 -17.32
N GLN A 536 -3.40 -77.07 -16.54
CA GLN A 536 -4.47 -77.59 -15.68
C GLN A 536 -5.57 -78.27 -16.50
N GLU A 537 -5.92 -77.72 -17.66
CA GLU A 537 -6.90 -78.33 -18.55
C GLU A 537 -6.39 -79.67 -19.11
N LYS A 538 -5.12 -79.73 -19.53
CA LYS A 538 -4.47 -80.98 -19.97
C LYS A 538 -4.39 -82.02 -18.85
N MET A 539 -4.15 -81.60 -17.60
CA MET A 539 -4.20 -82.45 -16.41
C MET A 539 -5.60 -83.02 -16.17
N SER A 540 -6.63 -82.17 -16.25
CA SER A 540 -8.02 -82.60 -16.07
C SER A 540 -8.48 -83.61 -17.13
N LYS A 541 -7.96 -83.50 -18.35
CA LYS A 541 -8.24 -84.44 -19.46
C LYS A 541 -7.47 -85.76 -19.35
N ASN A 542 -6.35 -85.81 -18.62
CA ASN A 542 -5.54 -87.02 -18.44
C ASN A 542 -5.83 -87.82 -17.15
N ASN A 543 -6.73 -87.33 -16.28
CA ASN A 543 -7.05 -87.94 -14.99
C ASN A 543 -7.83 -89.29 -15.03
N SER A 544 -7.87 -89.97 -16.17
CA SER A 544 -8.42 -91.33 -16.29
C SER A 544 -7.36 -92.44 -16.37
N VAL A 545 -6.06 -92.15 -16.18
CA VAL A 545 -5.00 -93.17 -16.30
C VAL A 545 -3.96 -93.09 -15.18
N SER A 546 -4.04 -94.07 -14.27
CA SER A 546 -3.01 -94.69 -13.42
C SER A 546 -2.14 -93.84 -12.47
N ALA A 547 -2.18 -94.21 -11.19
CA ALA A 547 -1.48 -93.62 -10.05
C ALA A 547 0.07 -93.76 -10.05
N GLU A 548 0.68 -94.39 -11.07
CA GLU A 548 2.15 -94.47 -11.19
C GLU A 548 2.78 -93.30 -11.97
N ALA A 549 1.99 -92.39 -12.55
CA ALA A 549 2.49 -91.28 -13.37
C ALA A 549 2.74 -89.95 -12.62
N GLU A 550 2.28 -89.80 -11.37
CA GLU A 550 2.35 -88.52 -10.63
C GLU A 550 3.78 -88.08 -10.29
N GLY A 551 4.69 -89.02 -9.99
CA GLY A 551 6.09 -88.69 -9.67
C GLY A 551 6.91 -88.19 -10.86
N GLY A 552 6.59 -88.64 -12.08
CA GLY A 552 7.25 -88.19 -13.31
C GLY A 552 6.75 -86.83 -13.80
N LEU A 553 5.49 -86.51 -13.49
CA LEU A 553 4.85 -85.27 -13.94
C LEU A 553 5.27 -84.07 -13.08
N ALA A 554 5.37 -84.24 -11.75
CA ALA A 554 5.86 -83.20 -10.85
C ALA A 554 7.27 -82.73 -11.24
N ARG A 555 8.19 -83.67 -11.56
CA ARG A 555 9.53 -83.33 -12.04
C ARG A 555 9.53 -82.63 -13.40
N ARG A 556 8.64 -82.99 -14.33
CA ARG A 556 8.53 -82.27 -15.62
C ARG A 556 7.99 -80.85 -15.43
N MET A 557 7.08 -80.66 -14.49
CA MET A 557 6.54 -79.34 -14.16
C MET A 557 7.59 -78.45 -13.50
N GLU A 558 8.39 -79.00 -12.58
CA GLU A 558 9.51 -78.29 -11.95
C GLU A 558 10.58 -77.89 -12.97
N VAL A 559 10.98 -78.80 -13.86
CA VAL A 559 11.94 -78.50 -14.95
C VAL A 559 11.39 -77.45 -15.92
N ALA A 560 10.10 -77.49 -16.26
CA ALA A 560 9.46 -76.50 -17.12
C ALA A 560 9.38 -75.11 -16.45
N LEU A 561 9.11 -75.06 -15.14
CA LEU A 561 9.11 -73.83 -14.34
C LEU A 561 10.51 -73.21 -14.25
N VAL A 562 11.53 -74.02 -14.02
CA VAL A 562 12.94 -73.57 -13.99
C VAL A 562 13.37 -73.05 -15.36
N GLN A 563 13.03 -73.74 -16.45
CA GLN A 563 13.34 -73.27 -17.82
C GLN A 563 12.56 -71.99 -18.20
N ALA A 564 11.34 -71.83 -17.71
CA ALA A 564 10.57 -70.60 -17.91
C ALA A 564 11.16 -69.44 -17.10
N ALA A 565 11.59 -69.68 -15.87
CA ALA A 565 12.28 -68.70 -15.03
C ALA A 565 13.61 -68.25 -15.65
N ASP A 566 14.42 -69.17 -16.17
CA ASP A 566 15.69 -68.86 -16.85
C ASP A 566 15.48 -68.03 -18.12
N LYS A 567 14.49 -68.37 -18.95
CA LYS A 567 14.15 -67.57 -20.15
C LYS A 567 13.65 -66.17 -19.77
N THR A 568 12.92 -66.05 -18.66
CA THR A 568 12.45 -64.76 -18.17
C THR A 568 13.61 -63.92 -17.63
N SER A 569 14.54 -64.56 -16.89
CA SER A 569 15.76 -63.93 -16.38
C SER A 569 16.65 -63.40 -17.52
N GLN A 570 16.90 -64.22 -18.55
CA GLN A 570 17.67 -63.80 -19.74
C GLN A 570 16.98 -62.66 -20.51
N GLY A 571 15.65 -62.67 -20.59
CA GLY A 571 14.87 -61.57 -21.18
C GLY A 571 14.97 -60.27 -20.39
N ILE A 572 14.98 -60.35 -19.05
CA ILE A 572 15.17 -59.19 -18.17
C ILE A 572 16.60 -58.64 -18.31
N GLU A 573 17.63 -59.49 -18.38
CA GLU A 573 19.01 -59.04 -18.59
C GLU A 573 19.20 -58.34 -19.94
N THR A 574 18.68 -58.92 -21.04
CA THR A 574 18.77 -58.28 -22.37
C THR A 574 17.96 -56.98 -22.43
N MET A 575 16.81 -56.90 -21.76
CA MET A 575 16.04 -55.65 -21.66
C MET A 575 16.79 -54.60 -20.81
N GLY A 576 17.44 -55.03 -19.72
CA GLY A 576 18.28 -54.19 -18.87
C GLY A 576 19.47 -53.61 -19.64
N GLN A 577 20.20 -54.44 -20.39
CA GLN A 577 21.32 -54.00 -21.23
C GLN A 577 20.88 -53.00 -22.32
N ASN A 578 19.74 -53.24 -22.97
CA ASN A 578 19.19 -52.32 -23.96
C ASN A 578 18.74 -50.98 -23.34
N LEU A 579 18.20 -51.00 -22.11
CA LEU A 579 17.84 -49.79 -21.38
C LEU A 579 19.08 -49.00 -20.99
N VAL A 580 20.10 -49.65 -20.43
CA VAL A 580 21.39 -49.02 -20.08
C VAL A 580 22.01 -48.35 -21.30
N GLN A 581 22.10 -49.06 -22.43
CA GLN A 581 22.68 -48.51 -23.66
C GLN A 581 21.84 -47.37 -24.25
N LYS A 582 20.51 -47.42 -24.11
CA LYS A 582 19.62 -46.33 -24.54
C LYS A 582 19.71 -45.12 -23.62
N THR A 583 19.89 -45.32 -22.31
CA THR A 583 20.13 -44.22 -21.36
C THR A 583 21.49 -43.57 -21.57
N GLU A 584 22.55 -44.33 -21.86
CA GLU A 584 23.88 -43.77 -22.18
C GLU A 584 23.86 -42.96 -23.47
N ASN A 585 23.17 -43.44 -24.51
CA ASN A 585 23.00 -42.71 -25.77
C ASN A 585 22.11 -41.47 -25.63
N ALA A 586 21.10 -41.51 -24.76
CA ALA A 586 20.28 -40.35 -24.45
C ALA A 586 21.08 -39.30 -23.64
N ALA A 587 21.86 -39.74 -22.65
CA ALA A 587 22.71 -38.89 -21.84
C ALA A 587 23.81 -38.21 -22.68
N SER A 588 24.46 -38.93 -23.60
CA SER A 588 25.50 -38.34 -24.47
C SER A 588 24.92 -37.30 -25.44
N ASN A 589 23.74 -37.58 -26.02
CA ASN A 589 23.04 -36.62 -26.88
C ASN A 589 22.54 -35.39 -26.10
N GLN A 590 22.11 -35.56 -24.86
CA GLN A 590 21.70 -34.46 -24.00
C GLN A 590 22.90 -33.61 -23.59
N SER A 591 24.03 -34.23 -23.25
CA SER A 591 25.28 -33.53 -22.93
C SER A 591 25.75 -32.66 -24.10
N ARG A 592 25.67 -33.17 -25.35
CA ARG A 592 25.99 -32.38 -26.55
C ARG A 592 25.05 -31.18 -26.75
N LYS A 593 23.74 -31.37 -26.56
CA LYS A 593 22.76 -30.29 -26.66
C LYS A 593 22.96 -29.23 -25.57
N MET A 594 23.35 -29.65 -24.37
CA MET A 594 23.62 -28.75 -23.25
C MET A 594 24.86 -27.90 -23.52
N GLU A 595 25.91 -28.50 -24.09
CA GLU A 595 27.13 -27.77 -24.49
C GLU A 595 26.87 -26.79 -25.65
N GLU A 596 26.02 -27.15 -26.62
CA GLU A 596 25.58 -26.23 -27.68
C GLU A 596 24.76 -25.06 -27.13
N LEU A 597 23.86 -25.33 -26.19
CA LEU A 597 23.04 -24.31 -25.52
C LEU A 597 23.89 -23.37 -24.68
N GLU A 598 24.88 -23.90 -23.95
CA GLU A 598 25.86 -23.12 -23.19
C GLU A 598 26.65 -22.18 -24.12
N ARG A 599 27.19 -22.69 -25.24
CA ARG A 599 27.87 -21.85 -26.24
C ARG A 599 26.96 -20.80 -26.88
N ALA A 600 25.65 -21.07 -27.00
CA ALA A 600 24.69 -20.11 -27.51
C ALA A 600 24.34 -19.03 -26.48
N LEU A 601 24.20 -19.42 -25.21
CA LEU A 601 23.97 -18.52 -24.09
C LEU A 601 25.17 -17.60 -23.86
N SER A 602 26.39 -18.13 -23.84
CA SER A 602 27.61 -17.32 -23.68
C SER A 602 27.73 -16.26 -24.77
N ARG A 603 27.45 -16.62 -26.04
CA ARG A 603 27.41 -15.65 -27.15
C ARG A 603 26.33 -14.58 -26.97
N LYS A 604 25.12 -14.95 -26.53
CA LYS A 604 24.06 -13.97 -26.23
C LYS A 604 24.41 -13.07 -25.05
N LEU A 605 25.12 -13.60 -24.06
CA LEU A 605 25.51 -12.87 -22.86
C LEU A 605 26.61 -11.85 -23.18
N GLU A 606 27.56 -12.21 -24.04
CA GLU A 606 28.53 -11.26 -24.63
C GLU A 606 27.83 -10.18 -25.46
N GLU A 607 26.87 -10.55 -26.32
CA GLU A 607 26.12 -9.58 -27.14
C GLU A 607 25.29 -8.62 -26.27
N LEU A 608 24.63 -9.12 -25.22
CA LEU A 608 23.89 -8.31 -24.26
C LEU A 608 24.82 -7.41 -23.44
N ASN A 609 25.99 -7.90 -23.04
CA ASN A 609 26.97 -7.11 -22.30
C ASN A 609 27.52 -5.97 -23.17
N ALA A 610 27.81 -6.24 -24.45
CA ALA A 610 28.21 -5.22 -25.42
C ALA A 610 27.08 -4.17 -25.62
N LYS A 611 25.83 -4.61 -25.81
CA LYS A 611 24.67 -3.71 -25.92
C LYS A 611 24.44 -2.88 -24.65
N ASN A 612 24.66 -3.46 -23.48
CA ASN A 612 24.50 -2.76 -22.21
C ASN A 612 25.63 -1.75 -21.99
N SER A 613 26.86 -2.08 -22.39
CA SER A 613 27.99 -1.15 -22.40
C SER A 613 27.70 0.04 -23.31
N ASP A 614 27.27 -0.20 -24.56
CA ASP A 614 26.87 0.86 -25.51
C ASP A 614 25.73 1.74 -24.95
N ARG A 615 24.74 1.13 -24.30
CA ARG A 615 23.63 1.86 -23.69
C ARG A 615 24.09 2.71 -22.51
N SER A 616 24.98 2.18 -21.69
CA SER A 616 25.59 2.88 -20.55
C SER A 616 26.40 4.09 -21.04
N GLU A 617 27.19 3.92 -22.10
CA GLU A 617 27.97 4.99 -22.73
C GLU A 617 27.06 6.10 -23.27
N ARG A 618 26.00 5.75 -24.02
CA ARG A 618 25.01 6.73 -24.50
C ARG A 618 24.29 7.43 -23.35
N MET A 619 23.96 6.71 -22.28
CA MET A 619 23.30 7.31 -21.12
C MET A 619 24.25 8.25 -20.37
N ALA A 620 25.53 7.90 -20.25
CA ALA A 620 26.55 8.77 -19.69
C ALA A 620 26.76 10.02 -20.55
N GLU A 621 26.69 9.90 -21.88
CA GLU A 621 26.79 11.03 -22.81
C GLU A 621 25.58 11.97 -22.72
N VAL A 622 24.36 11.42 -22.65
CA VAL A 622 23.13 12.19 -22.41
C VAL A 622 23.16 12.86 -21.05
N MET A 623 23.60 12.16 -20.00
CA MET A 623 23.71 12.72 -18.65
C MET A 623 24.77 13.83 -18.60
N ARG A 624 25.91 13.67 -19.28
CA ARG A 624 26.93 14.71 -19.42
C ARG A 624 26.38 15.93 -20.16
N GLY A 625 25.62 15.73 -21.25
CA GLY A 625 24.96 16.81 -21.99
C GLY A 625 23.90 17.54 -21.15
N SER A 626 23.07 16.80 -20.41
CA SER A 626 22.09 17.38 -19.47
C SER A 626 22.78 18.17 -18.36
N MET A 627 23.81 17.60 -17.72
CA MET A 627 24.54 18.28 -16.66
C MET A 627 25.25 19.53 -17.17
N GLN A 628 25.79 19.52 -18.41
CA GLN A 628 26.36 20.72 -19.03
C GLN A 628 25.30 21.78 -19.33
N ALA A 629 24.11 21.39 -19.81
CA ALA A 629 22.99 22.30 -20.03
C ALA A 629 22.44 22.88 -18.72
N ASP A 630 22.32 22.05 -17.69
CA ASP A 630 21.89 22.45 -16.35
C ASP A 630 22.93 23.36 -15.70
N LEU A 631 24.24 23.06 -15.82
CA LEU A 631 25.33 23.94 -15.38
C LEU A 631 25.30 25.28 -16.11
N GLY A 632 25.07 25.29 -17.43
CA GLY A 632 24.92 26.53 -18.20
C GLY A 632 23.72 27.36 -17.72
N THR A 633 22.59 26.69 -17.42
CA THR A 633 21.39 27.33 -16.88
C THR A 633 21.60 27.81 -15.44
N LEU A 634 22.34 27.07 -14.63
CA LEU A 634 22.71 27.44 -13.27
C LEU A 634 23.67 28.63 -13.27
N MET A 635 24.68 28.65 -14.15
CA MET A 635 25.56 29.81 -14.32
C MET A 635 24.76 31.04 -14.74
N GLY A 636 23.86 30.92 -15.72
CA GLY A 636 22.96 32.01 -16.11
C GLY A 636 22.01 32.46 -14.99
N ARG A 637 21.51 31.52 -14.16
CA ARG A 637 20.73 31.84 -12.95
C ARG A 637 21.57 32.46 -11.84
N THR A 638 22.85 32.11 -11.73
CA THR A 638 23.75 32.68 -10.72
C THR A 638 24.10 34.12 -11.07
N ASP A 639 24.22 34.45 -12.36
CA ASP A 639 24.35 35.82 -12.83
C ASP A 639 23.09 36.65 -12.54
N LEU A 640 21.89 36.09 -12.79
CA LEU A 640 20.60 36.70 -12.45
C LEU A 640 20.41 36.88 -10.94
N VAL A 641 20.81 35.90 -10.13
CA VAL A 641 20.78 36.00 -8.66
C VAL A 641 21.82 37.02 -8.18
N GLY A 642 22.99 37.09 -8.79
CA GLY A 642 23.98 38.13 -8.52
C GLY A 642 23.45 39.53 -8.79
N GLU A 643 22.73 39.70 -9.90
CA GLU A 643 22.08 40.97 -10.27
C GLU A 643 20.91 41.32 -9.33
N ALA A 644 20.06 40.35 -9.00
CA ALA A 644 18.96 40.51 -8.03
C ALA A 644 19.47 40.78 -6.60
N VAL A 645 20.58 40.16 -6.19
CA VAL A 645 21.23 40.43 -4.89
C VAL A 645 21.88 41.81 -4.89
N ARG A 646 22.43 42.25 -6.02
CA ARG A 646 22.96 43.63 -6.15
C ARG A 646 21.83 44.66 -6.08
N GLU A 647 20.71 44.39 -6.74
CA GLU A 647 19.51 45.24 -6.73
C GLU A 647 18.83 45.26 -5.35
N ALA A 648 18.70 44.11 -4.69
CA ALA A 648 18.24 44.02 -3.30
C ALA A 648 19.22 44.69 -2.32
N GLY A 649 20.53 44.64 -2.59
CA GLY A 649 21.54 45.38 -1.82
C GLY A 649 21.42 46.90 -1.97
N HIS A 650 21.03 47.38 -3.15
CA HIS A 650 20.70 48.80 -3.36
C HIS A 650 19.40 49.18 -2.64
N ALA A 651 18.35 48.37 -2.74
CA ALA A 651 17.09 48.59 -2.04
C ALA A 651 17.26 48.59 -0.51
N ASN A 652 18.06 47.67 0.04
CA ASN A 652 18.37 47.64 1.48
C ASN A 652 19.23 48.83 1.93
N LYS A 653 20.10 49.37 1.07
CA LYS A 653 20.84 50.62 1.37
C LYS A 653 19.90 51.82 1.43
N GLU A 654 18.91 51.90 0.54
CA GLU A 654 17.87 52.93 0.58
C GLU A 654 16.99 52.78 1.83
N HIS A 655 16.54 51.56 2.13
CA HIS A 655 15.76 51.28 3.34
C HIS A 655 16.51 51.62 4.63
N GLY A 656 17.82 51.31 4.68
CA GLY A 656 18.68 51.70 5.79
C GLY A 656 18.95 53.21 5.87
N ALA A 657 18.89 53.94 4.75
CA ALA A 657 18.94 55.40 4.76
C ALA A 657 17.64 56.02 5.29
N ASP A 658 16.49 55.46 4.90
CA ASP A 658 15.18 55.90 5.41
C ASP A 658 14.98 55.56 6.88
N LEU A 659 15.42 54.39 7.34
CA LEU A 659 15.38 54.03 8.76
C LEU A 659 16.24 54.99 9.59
N ARG A 660 17.40 55.43 9.06
CA ARG A 660 18.23 56.45 9.71
C ARG A 660 17.55 57.82 9.76
N ARG A 661 16.81 58.21 8.71
CA ARG A 661 15.99 59.44 8.72
C ARG A 661 14.87 59.35 9.76
N VAL A 662 14.19 58.22 9.85
CA VAL A 662 13.13 57.98 10.86
C VAL A 662 13.72 58.02 12.27
N ASN A 663 14.86 57.37 12.52
CA ASN A 663 15.50 57.39 13.83
C ASN A 663 15.97 58.81 14.21
N MET A 664 16.47 59.62 13.27
CA MET A 664 16.79 61.03 13.51
C MET A 664 15.54 61.85 13.86
N MET A 665 14.43 61.63 13.15
CA MET A 665 13.16 62.30 13.43
C MET A 665 12.62 61.94 14.81
N ILE A 666 12.72 60.68 15.21
CA ILE A 666 12.34 60.22 16.55
C ILE A 666 13.22 60.85 17.62
N LEU A 667 14.54 60.90 17.41
CA LEU A 667 15.47 61.54 18.33
C LEU A 667 15.17 63.04 18.48
N GLU A 668 14.85 63.73 17.39
CA GLU A 668 14.47 65.14 17.42
C GLU A 668 13.14 65.35 18.18
N GLN A 669 12.17 64.45 18.01
CA GLN A 669 10.91 64.48 18.74
C GLN A 669 11.08 64.19 20.24
N VAL A 670 11.98 63.26 20.60
CA VAL A 670 12.36 62.98 21.99
C VAL A 670 13.08 64.17 22.61
N ASN A 671 13.98 64.82 21.87
CA ASN A 671 14.70 66.00 22.35
C ASN A 671 13.74 67.18 22.57
N ALA A 672 12.79 67.40 21.66
CA ALA A 672 11.73 68.40 21.81
C ALA A 672 10.80 68.11 23.00
N GLN A 673 10.51 66.83 23.29
CA GLN A 673 9.78 66.41 24.49
C GLN A 673 10.60 66.67 25.76
N GLN A 674 11.91 66.39 25.74
CA GLN A 674 12.81 66.63 26.86
C GLN A 674 12.95 68.13 27.18
N GLU A 675 13.08 69.00 26.17
CA GLU A 675 13.09 70.45 26.35
C GLU A 675 11.77 70.95 26.96
N ARG A 676 10.61 70.44 26.52
CA ARG A 676 9.32 70.76 27.14
C ARG A 676 9.28 70.31 28.60
N GLY A 677 9.81 69.12 28.90
CA GLY A 677 9.92 68.61 30.26
C GLY A 677 10.82 69.48 31.15
N GLN A 678 11.97 69.95 30.64
CA GLN A 678 12.86 70.86 31.35
C GLN A 678 12.20 72.23 31.60
N ASN A 679 11.48 72.77 30.62
CA ASN A 679 10.74 74.01 30.78
C ASN A 679 9.63 73.88 31.84
N GLN A 680 8.91 72.76 31.87
CA GLN A 680 7.92 72.48 32.92
C GLN A 680 8.57 72.31 34.30
N ALA A 681 9.72 71.65 34.38
CA ALA A 681 10.48 71.52 35.63
C ALA A 681 10.96 72.87 36.15
N SER A 682 11.41 73.77 35.26
CA SER A 682 11.78 75.15 35.62
C SER A 682 10.58 75.93 36.15
N GLN A 683 9.41 75.83 35.50
CA GLN A 683 8.17 76.46 35.98
C GLN A 683 7.73 75.91 37.35
N LEU A 684 7.90 74.61 37.59
CA LEU A 684 7.62 74.00 38.89
C LEU A 684 8.60 74.48 39.97
N MET A 685 9.88 74.68 39.63
CA MET A 685 10.85 75.29 40.55
C MET A 685 10.49 76.73 40.90
N GLU A 686 10.10 77.54 39.92
CA GLU A 686 9.63 78.92 40.16
C GLU A 686 8.38 78.94 41.03
N LEU A 687 7.41 78.04 40.76
CA LEU A 687 6.21 77.90 41.57
C LEU A 687 6.55 77.49 43.01
N ARG A 688 7.46 76.52 43.18
CA ARG A 688 7.92 76.10 44.51
C ARG A 688 8.60 77.25 45.26
N GLN A 689 9.46 78.01 44.59
CA GLN A 689 10.11 79.17 45.18
C GLN A 689 9.09 80.25 45.58
N ALA A 690 8.06 80.48 44.77
CA ALA A 690 6.97 81.40 45.13
C ALA A 690 6.16 80.92 46.34
N VAL A 691 5.91 79.60 46.44
CA VAL A 691 5.26 78.99 47.61
C VAL A 691 6.13 79.10 48.85
N ASP A 692 7.43 78.84 48.76
CA ASP A 692 8.36 78.94 49.89
C ASP A 692 8.43 80.39 50.41
N ILE A 693 8.49 81.39 49.51
CA ILE A 693 8.41 82.82 49.88
C ILE A 693 7.06 83.14 50.55
N GLY A 694 5.96 82.59 50.03
CA GLY A 694 4.64 82.74 50.62
C GLY A 694 4.58 82.16 52.03
N PHE A 695 5.17 80.97 52.22
CA PHE A 695 5.21 80.28 53.50
C PHE A 695 6.07 81.04 54.52
N GLU A 696 7.24 81.55 54.12
CA GLU A 696 8.07 82.41 54.97
C GLU A 696 7.34 83.68 55.43
N ARG A 697 6.54 84.31 54.55
CA ARG A 697 5.72 85.47 54.95
C ARG A 697 4.69 85.08 55.99
N VAL A 698 4.03 83.94 55.82
CA VAL A 698 3.02 83.45 56.79
C VAL A 698 3.68 83.07 58.12
N THR A 699 4.80 82.34 58.12
CA THR A 699 5.51 81.98 59.35
C THR A 699 6.04 83.20 60.08
N ASN A 700 6.60 84.19 59.37
CA ASN A 700 7.01 85.46 60.00
C ASN A 700 5.81 86.20 60.62
N THR A 701 4.67 86.25 59.92
CA THR A 701 3.45 86.88 60.47
C THR A 701 2.92 86.14 61.71
N VAL A 702 2.97 84.81 61.72
CA VAL A 702 2.55 83.99 62.87
C VAL A 702 3.54 84.10 64.02
N GLN A 703 4.86 84.17 63.74
CA GLN A 703 5.90 84.32 64.75
C GLN A 703 5.87 85.72 65.38
N ASP A 704 5.57 86.76 64.60
CA ASP A 704 5.31 88.12 65.10
C ASP A 704 4.01 88.17 65.93
N GLY A 705 2.97 87.43 65.51
CA GLY A 705 1.74 87.25 66.28
C GLY A 705 1.93 86.50 67.61
N GLN A 706 2.84 85.52 67.66
CA GLN A 706 3.16 84.77 68.87
C GLN A 706 4.13 85.51 69.80
N ARG A 707 4.97 86.42 69.28
CA ARG A 707 5.76 87.37 70.10
C ARG A 707 4.91 88.48 70.70
N ALA A 708 3.76 88.81 70.09
CA ALA A 708 2.78 89.74 70.65
C ALA A 708 1.74 89.06 71.59
N GLY A 709 1.68 87.72 71.62
CA GLY A 709 0.65 86.96 72.35
C GLY A 709 1.09 86.36 73.70
N GLY A 710 2.21 86.83 74.26
CA GLY A 710 2.81 86.26 75.47
C GLY A 710 2.34 86.84 76.82
N ASP A 711 1.72 88.02 76.86
CA ASP A 711 1.54 88.76 78.13
C ASP A 711 0.14 89.35 78.41
N GLU A 712 -0.91 89.02 77.65
CA GLU A 712 -2.23 89.64 77.91
C GLU A 712 -3.42 88.67 77.86
N ALA A 713 -3.20 87.42 78.27
CA ALA A 713 -4.26 86.45 78.54
C ALA A 713 -4.58 86.33 80.05
N ALA A 714 -4.71 87.46 80.75
CA ALA A 714 -5.15 87.48 82.15
C ALA A 714 -5.82 88.81 82.57
N ALA A 715 -6.88 89.26 81.88
CA ALA A 715 -8.06 89.92 82.49
C ALA A 715 -8.87 90.72 81.46
N MET A 716 -10.16 90.37 81.32
CA MET A 716 -11.33 91.27 81.29
C MET A 716 -12.45 90.65 80.43
N LYS A 717 -13.57 90.25 81.06
CA LYS A 717 -14.80 91.06 81.17
C LYS A 717 -15.40 91.34 79.77
N ARG A 718 -16.45 90.63 79.37
CA ARG A 718 -17.89 90.80 79.72
C ARG A 718 -18.63 91.51 78.57
N GLN A 719 -19.90 91.10 78.38
CA GLN A 719 -20.99 91.69 77.56
C GLN A 719 -21.09 91.17 76.10
N GLN A 720 -22.08 90.32 75.80
CA GLN A 720 -23.49 90.62 75.39
C GLN A 720 -23.57 91.00 73.89
N SER A 721 -23.98 90.13 72.96
CA SER A 721 -25.38 89.77 72.52
C SER A 721 -26.03 90.84 71.60
N PRO A 722 -27.09 90.58 70.81
CA PRO A 722 -27.34 89.56 69.76
C PRO A 722 -27.92 90.16 68.44
N GLY A 723 -28.15 89.35 67.40
CA GLY A 723 -29.06 89.71 66.29
C GLY A 723 -29.07 88.79 65.06
N HIS A 724 -30.20 88.11 64.83
CA HIS A 724 -30.91 87.76 63.56
C HIS A 724 -30.15 87.25 62.31
N SER A 725 -30.62 86.31 61.48
CA SER A 725 -31.97 85.76 61.19
C SER A 725 -31.88 84.61 60.15
N GLU A 726 -32.79 83.61 60.25
CA GLU A 726 -33.59 82.93 59.18
C GLU A 726 -32.90 82.29 57.95
N SER A 727 -33.36 81.25 57.24
CA SER A 727 -34.59 80.44 57.06
C SER A 727 -34.20 79.33 56.02
N TYR A 728 -34.51 78.02 56.13
CA TYR A 728 -35.77 77.25 55.90
C TYR A 728 -35.98 76.65 54.48
N PHE A 729 -36.53 75.41 54.45
CA PHE A 729 -37.23 74.66 53.36
C PHE A 729 -36.42 74.12 52.15
N ALA A 730 -36.80 73.11 51.34
CA ALA A 730 -37.67 71.91 51.37
C ALA A 730 -37.89 71.42 49.89
N GLY A 731 -38.30 70.16 49.70
CA GLY A 731 -39.10 69.66 48.54
C GLY A 731 -38.36 69.41 47.21
N GLY A 732 -38.74 68.51 46.27
CA GLY A 732 -39.90 67.62 46.07
C GLY A 732 -39.76 66.84 44.73
N ARG A 733 -40.66 65.86 44.47
CA ARG A 733 -40.93 65.16 43.16
C ARG A 733 -41.71 66.09 42.16
N PRO A 734 -42.37 65.71 41.01
CA PRO A 734 -42.63 64.40 40.31
C PRO A 734 -42.72 64.44 38.73
N GLY A 735 -43.25 63.36 38.09
CA GLY A 735 -43.99 63.34 36.79
C GLY A 735 -43.30 62.54 35.65
N PHE A 736 -43.79 61.41 35.06
CA PHE A 736 -45.02 61.03 34.30
C PHE A 736 -45.25 61.77 32.96
N GLU A 737 -45.17 61.07 31.80
CA GLU A 737 -46.26 60.84 30.80
C GLU A 737 -45.81 60.47 29.37
N LYS A 738 -46.47 59.41 28.85
CA LYS A 738 -47.10 59.18 27.52
C LYS A 738 -46.35 59.34 26.17
N GLY A 739 -46.58 58.33 25.31
CA GLY A 739 -46.38 58.37 23.85
C GLY A 739 -47.37 59.29 23.11
N PRO A 740 -47.45 59.23 21.76
CA PRO A 740 -48.21 58.15 21.12
C PRO A 740 -47.74 57.71 19.72
N ALA A 741 -48.48 56.72 19.21
CA ALA A 741 -48.51 56.15 17.86
C ALA A 741 -49.11 57.09 16.78
N GLY A 742 -48.90 56.73 15.51
CA GLY A 742 -49.75 57.10 14.37
C GLY A 742 -49.01 56.96 13.03
N PHE A 743 -49.25 55.93 12.21
CA PHE A 743 -50.33 55.75 11.21
C PHE A 743 -50.18 56.53 9.89
N GLY A 744 -50.24 55.79 8.78
CA GLY A 744 -50.62 56.25 7.42
C GLY A 744 -49.49 56.86 6.59
N GLY A 745 -49.32 56.60 5.30
CA GLY A 745 -50.17 55.96 4.30
C GLY A 745 -49.86 56.59 2.93
N GLY A 746 -50.01 55.84 1.83
CA GLY A 746 -50.03 56.33 0.45
C GLY A 746 -48.65 56.72 -0.12
N GLY A 747 -48.29 56.48 -1.37
CA GLY A 747 -49.09 56.26 -2.57
C GLY A 747 -48.57 57.19 -3.68
N GLY A 748 -48.46 56.67 -4.91
CA GLY A 748 -48.38 57.47 -6.14
C GLY A 748 -46.95 57.90 -6.55
N THR A 749 -46.35 57.33 -7.59
CA THR A 749 -46.55 57.55 -9.04
C THR A 749 -45.95 58.84 -9.60
N SER A 750 -45.22 58.65 -10.70
CA SER A 750 -45.04 59.58 -11.83
C SER A 750 -44.06 60.74 -11.57
N ARG A 751 -43.26 61.23 -12.52
CA ARG A 751 -43.38 61.25 -13.99
C ARG A 751 -42.07 61.79 -14.58
N GLN A 752 -41.74 61.36 -15.80
CA GLN A 752 -41.21 62.16 -16.92
C GLN A 752 -39.85 62.89 -16.73
N THR A 753 -38.93 62.98 -17.68
CA THR A 753 -39.10 63.24 -19.12
C THR A 753 -37.73 63.12 -19.82
N THR A 754 -37.68 62.37 -20.94
CA THR A 754 -37.19 62.82 -22.27
C THR A 754 -35.67 63.03 -22.44
N ARG A 755 -34.97 62.40 -23.41
CA ARG A 755 -35.06 62.54 -24.89
C ARG A 755 -34.18 61.42 -25.53
N GLN A 756 -34.68 60.59 -26.46
CA GLN A 756 -34.60 60.74 -27.95
C GLN A 756 -33.14 60.91 -28.44
N ASN A 757 -32.55 60.11 -29.36
CA ASN A 757 -33.00 59.42 -30.58
C ASN A 757 -32.22 58.09 -30.75
N GLN A 758 -32.76 56.94 -31.23
CA GLN A 758 -33.20 56.59 -32.60
C GLN A 758 -32.12 56.85 -33.67
N HIS A 759 -31.75 55.98 -34.61
CA HIS A 759 -32.31 54.76 -35.22
C HIS A 759 -31.12 53.87 -35.67
N GLY A 760 -31.20 52.53 -35.74
CA GLY A 760 -32.00 51.74 -36.70
C GLY A 760 -31.24 51.65 -38.04
N MET A 761 -31.00 50.51 -38.70
CA MET A 761 -31.77 49.29 -38.93
C MET A 761 -30.79 48.23 -39.52
N GLN A 762 -30.94 46.93 -39.23
CA GLN A 762 -31.57 45.90 -40.11
C GLN A 762 -31.01 45.88 -41.56
N ALA A 763 -30.73 44.76 -42.23
CA ALA A 763 -31.33 43.43 -42.15
C ALA A 763 -30.49 42.40 -42.95
N LEU A 764 -30.69 41.11 -42.62
CA LEU A 764 -30.96 39.95 -43.50
C LEU A 764 -30.05 39.58 -44.70
N GLY A 765 -29.84 38.26 -44.82
CA GLY A 765 -29.43 37.50 -46.01
C GLY A 765 -28.26 36.57 -45.65
N GLY A 766 -28.34 35.24 -45.64
CA GLY A 766 -29.06 34.34 -46.53
C GLY A 766 -28.18 34.00 -47.74
N GLY A 767 -27.59 32.80 -47.80
CA GLY A 767 -26.87 32.35 -49.00
C GLY A 767 -25.95 31.14 -48.80
N LEU A 768 -26.33 30.02 -49.41
CA LEU A 768 -25.59 28.77 -49.57
C LEU A 768 -24.43 28.87 -50.56
N GLY A 769 -23.42 28.01 -50.37
CA GLY A 769 -22.88 27.16 -51.45
C GLY A 769 -21.55 27.54 -52.10
N SER A 770 -20.49 26.77 -51.77
CA SER A 770 -19.74 25.89 -52.68
C SER A 770 -18.60 25.21 -51.92
#